data_AF-A0A166VVX5-F1
#
_entry.id   AF-A0A166VVX5-F1
#
_cell.length_a   1.000
_cell.length_b   1.000
_cell.length_c   1.000
_cell.angle_alpha   90.00
_cell.angle_beta   90.00
_cell.angle_gamma   90.00
#
_symmetry.space_group_name_H-M   'P 1'
#
loop_
_entity.id
_entity.type
_entity.pdbx_description
1 polymer ?
#
loop_
_entity_poly.entity_id
_entity_poly.type
_entity_poly.pdbx_seq_one_letter_code
_entity_poly.pdbx_strand_id
1 'polypeptide(L)'
;MNINKPLQFLVLGLSLLSLPGCLDNDDDDPAPIEQNTQITVTPSLGLIKNADIQVLTLSDNQPVSGATGSTGDSGSATITIPAGSTGPFIVEVMPTSESEYFDEAKGTFLPLPTDTKLRAVLSALQSQVGVTTLTEIAANSIVSANVTDASSVNAVNEQIRKALAPALQSILQAPQLISENAAGSVNNDQGGIYAVTLAALANLGSTQDNPALAILNSLKADFLDNQLDGKVGDKAFQNPIYNADSFISDLSTQITTYANSFGVSDLASDINSTFLLNEIKKTLEGLEEILDGLNLDDLNFDFIPDGFLPDDDDDDNDGDDQDDQGNDGSTSTLTITGTTTTAGITTELPAITVNNVPAPNPEDLNAIEQQIKTQVESQGITVTNLEFNLVSASSEKVVVSVKYSFSTSGVTVTADLTYTWSPGYTDSDSSDDDSSDDMLPDALSSKVFTLTFKLSESGSSYTDGQKVRFTFSSSGKLFIDVDPDASNGDEITIDSFDKEGDEYNYSDQANGFRYSVAVLNDKLHEVNLFAIGGGLLGQFVEQASDGEIPSLEALTALAGTYVVTGDGHSRGTVIIGQDGAVDFDSGVSYAASDIVAIFDRKDITEEPRVQVNYGSDDDGPSIRIFLNTDLQTVKMMRYTHNTENISVEVTVESISGGGN
;
A
#
# COMPACT_ATOMS: atom_id res chain seq x y z
N MET A 1 10.93 -48.77 -5.82
CA MET A 1 11.40 -49.39 -4.56
C MET A 1 10.73 -48.63 -3.44
N ASN A 2 9.77 -49.29 -2.79
CA ASN A 2 8.88 -48.71 -1.79
C ASN A 2 9.64 -48.29 -0.53
N ILE A 3 9.40 -47.06 -0.07
CA ILE A 3 9.10 -46.79 1.34
C ILE A 3 7.78 -46.00 1.37
N ASN A 4 6.68 -46.76 1.39
CA ASN A 4 5.39 -46.29 1.87
C ASN A 4 5.42 -46.22 3.40
N LYS A 5 4.86 -45.14 3.97
CA LYS A 5 4.02 -45.08 5.20
C LYS A 5 3.77 -43.61 5.63
N PRO A 6 2.58 -43.25 6.13
CA PRO A 6 1.25 -43.48 5.56
C PRO A 6 0.40 -42.18 5.49
N LEU A 7 -0.28 -41.95 4.37
CA LEU A 7 -1.61 -41.35 4.35
C LEU A 7 -2.62 -42.45 4.75
N GLN A 8 -3.80 -42.04 5.27
CA GLN A 8 -4.98 -42.82 5.71
C GLN A 8 -5.15 -42.89 7.24
N PHE A 9 -6.28 -42.55 7.86
CA PHE A 9 -7.66 -42.47 7.35
C PHE A 9 -8.63 -41.84 8.37
N LEU A 10 -9.72 -41.23 7.86
CA LEU A 10 -11.16 -41.47 8.18
C LEU A 10 -11.60 -41.36 9.67
N VAL A 11 -12.48 -40.43 10.09
CA VAL A 11 -13.96 -40.31 9.83
C VAL A 11 -14.83 -40.83 10.99
N LEU A 12 -15.98 -40.15 11.09
CA LEU A 12 -17.27 -40.54 11.70
C LEU A 12 -17.43 -40.42 13.22
N GLY A 13 -18.41 -39.59 13.60
CA GLY A 13 -18.92 -39.52 14.96
C GLY A 13 -20.16 -38.66 15.15
N LEU A 14 -21.13 -38.71 14.24
CA LEU A 14 -22.50 -38.27 14.52
C LEU A 14 -22.98 -38.95 15.82
N SER A 15 -23.32 -38.19 16.85
CA SER A 15 -24.10 -38.71 17.98
C SER A 15 -25.07 -37.65 18.51
N LEU A 16 -26.14 -37.47 17.75
CA LEU A 16 -27.47 -37.35 18.34
C LEU A 16 -27.74 -38.65 19.11
N LEU A 17 -27.58 -38.62 20.43
CA LEU A 17 -28.21 -39.57 21.34
C LEU A 17 -29.25 -38.81 22.16
N SER A 18 -30.43 -38.64 21.55
CA SER A 18 -31.67 -38.66 22.30
C SER A 18 -31.85 -40.08 22.85
N LEU A 19 -31.62 -40.25 24.16
CA LEU A 19 -32.25 -41.29 24.95
C LEU A 19 -33.27 -40.62 25.87
N PRO A 20 -34.58 -40.76 25.60
CA PRO A 20 -35.57 -40.61 26.64
C PRO A 20 -35.58 -41.90 27.47
N GLY A 21 -35.44 -41.78 28.80
CA GLY A 21 -35.91 -42.80 29.73
C GLY A 21 -34.99 -43.15 30.89
N CYS A 22 -35.06 -42.36 31.96
CA CYS A 22 -35.53 -42.76 33.30
C CYS A 22 -35.97 -41.44 33.95
N LEU A 23 -37.26 -41.10 34.01
CA LEU A 23 -38.10 -41.39 35.17
C LEU A 23 -37.29 -41.83 36.40
N ASP A 24 -36.71 -40.86 37.10
CA ASP A 24 -36.90 -40.80 38.53
C ASP A 24 -37.22 -39.35 38.91
N ASN A 25 -38.30 -39.19 39.67
CA ASN A 25 -38.68 -37.94 40.30
C ASN A 25 -37.55 -37.54 41.25
N ASP A 26 -36.99 -36.34 41.09
CA ASP A 26 -36.83 -35.42 42.21
C ASP A 26 -36.55 -34.01 41.65
N ASP A 27 -37.43 -33.08 42.00
CA ASP A 27 -37.27 -31.64 41.85
C ASP A 27 -35.98 -31.20 42.56
N ASP A 28 -34.95 -30.79 41.81
CA ASP A 28 -33.94 -29.78 42.19
C ASP A 28 -32.67 -29.92 41.31
N ASP A 29 -32.73 -29.49 40.05
CA ASP A 29 -31.49 -29.14 39.33
C ASP A 29 -31.26 -27.63 39.49
N PRO A 30 -30.22 -27.19 40.21
CA PRO A 30 -30.00 -25.76 40.44
C PRO A 30 -29.75 -25.07 39.10
N ALA A 31 -30.45 -23.96 38.86
CA ALA A 31 -30.21 -23.10 37.71
C ALA A 31 -28.71 -22.79 37.57
N PRO A 32 -28.13 -22.72 36.35
CA PRO A 32 -26.74 -22.33 36.17
C PRO A 32 -26.51 -20.98 36.84
N ILE A 33 -25.72 -20.97 37.90
CA ILE A 33 -25.42 -19.76 38.65
C ILE A 33 -24.38 -19.01 37.81
N GLU A 34 -24.75 -17.89 37.19
CA GLU A 34 -23.75 -17.06 36.52
C GLU A 34 -22.78 -16.51 37.57
N GLN A 35 -21.49 -16.84 37.44
CA GLN A 35 -20.47 -16.45 38.42
C GLN A 35 -19.69 -15.22 37.95
N ASN A 36 -19.38 -14.34 38.89
CA ASN A 36 -18.48 -13.22 38.66
C ASN A 36 -17.07 -13.73 38.33
N THR A 37 -16.36 -13.00 37.47
CA THR A 37 -14.96 -13.29 37.13
C THR A 37 -14.04 -12.36 37.89
N GLN A 38 -12.98 -12.90 38.50
CA GLN A 38 -11.97 -12.08 39.19
C GLN A 38 -10.72 -11.94 38.31
N ILE A 39 -10.27 -10.71 38.11
CA ILE A 39 -9.04 -10.40 37.37
C ILE A 39 -8.08 -9.64 38.28
N THR A 40 -6.77 -9.89 38.15
CA THR A 40 -5.74 -9.11 38.82
C THR A 40 -5.04 -8.21 37.80
N VAL A 41 -5.10 -6.90 38.02
CA VAL A 41 -4.49 -5.89 37.17
C VAL A 41 -3.20 -5.40 37.81
N THR A 42 -2.11 -5.43 37.04
CA THR A 42 -0.78 -5.01 37.45
C THR A 42 -0.31 -3.90 36.50
N PRO A 43 -0.60 -2.63 36.81
CA PRO A 43 -0.08 -1.53 36.03
C PRO A 43 1.40 -1.32 36.31
N SER A 44 2.18 -0.97 35.28
CA SER A 44 3.61 -0.77 35.43
C SER A 44 4.22 0.26 34.49
N LEU A 45 4.88 1.23 35.12
CA LEU A 45 6.00 2.03 34.61
C LEU A 45 7.13 1.87 35.64
N GLY A 46 7.31 0.65 36.12
CA GLY A 46 7.74 0.33 37.49
C GLY A 46 6.55 0.16 38.43
N LEU A 47 6.78 0.04 39.75
CA LEU A 47 5.70 -0.12 40.72
C LEU A 47 4.85 1.16 40.80
N ILE A 48 3.55 1.07 40.46
CA ILE A 48 2.58 2.19 40.54
C ILE A 48 1.73 2.09 41.79
N LYS A 49 1.85 3.02 42.74
CA LYS A 49 1.05 3.05 43.98
C LYS A 49 -0.15 3.97 43.90
N ASN A 50 -1.16 3.66 44.70
CA ASN A 50 -2.30 4.52 45.01
C ASN A 50 -3.04 5.06 43.77
N ALA A 51 -3.08 4.27 42.69
CA ALA A 51 -3.88 4.55 41.50
C ALA A 51 -5.16 3.72 41.56
N ASP A 52 -6.24 4.29 41.05
CA ASP A 52 -7.50 3.56 40.85
C ASP A 52 -7.49 2.87 39.48
N ILE A 53 -8.24 1.79 39.35
CA ILE A 53 -8.40 1.04 38.11
C ILE A 53 -9.89 0.92 37.81
N GLN A 54 -10.25 1.08 36.54
CA GLN A 54 -11.60 0.84 36.04
C GLN A 54 -11.57 -0.07 34.81
N VAL A 55 -12.63 -0.86 34.63
CA VAL A 55 -12.85 -1.62 33.40
C VAL A 55 -13.99 -1.00 32.61
N LEU A 56 -13.78 -0.82 31.31
CA LEU A 56 -14.75 -0.32 30.35
C LEU A 56 -15.03 -1.38 29.28
N THR A 57 -16.21 -1.32 28.67
CA THR A 57 -16.53 -2.06 27.45
C THR A 57 -15.96 -1.33 26.23
N LEU A 58 -15.26 -2.04 25.34
CA LEU A 58 -14.58 -1.41 24.20
C LEU A 58 -15.57 -0.77 23.22
N SER A 59 -16.72 -1.41 22.98
CA SER A 59 -17.69 -1.03 21.94
C SER A 59 -18.35 0.33 22.15
N ASP A 60 -18.52 0.76 23.40
CA ASP A 60 -19.22 2.00 23.78
C ASP A 60 -18.45 2.86 24.80
N ASN A 61 -17.24 2.41 25.17
CA ASN A 61 -16.36 3.03 26.14
C ASN A 61 -17.07 3.34 27.47
N GLN A 62 -18.02 2.48 27.89
CA GLN A 62 -18.76 2.65 29.13
C GLN A 62 -18.14 1.84 30.29
N PRO A 63 -18.09 2.41 31.51
CA PRO A 63 -17.67 1.65 32.68
C PRO A 63 -18.53 0.42 32.95
N VAL A 64 -17.88 -0.72 33.16
CA VAL A 64 -18.54 -1.92 33.69
C VAL A 64 -18.87 -1.68 35.17
N SER A 65 -20.16 -1.75 35.50
CA SER A 65 -20.65 -1.38 36.85
C SER A 65 -19.96 -2.20 37.95
N GLY A 66 -19.32 -1.51 38.90
CA GLY A 66 -18.63 -2.13 40.04
C GLY A 66 -17.28 -2.78 39.71
N ALA A 67 -16.85 -2.77 38.44
CA ALA A 67 -15.55 -3.30 38.01
C ALA A 67 -14.44 -2.26 38.22
N THR A 68 -14.19 -1.92 39.48
CA THR A 68 -13.14 -0.98 39.90
C THR A 68 -12.22 -1.60 40.93
N GLY A 69 -10.98 -1.13 41.02
CA GLY A 69 -10.01 -1.53 42.04
C GLY A 69 -9.01 -0.42 42.37
N SER A 70 -8.12 -0.66 43.32
CA SER A 70 -7.04 0.27 43.66
C SER A 70 -5.74 -0.51 43.83
N THR A 71 -4.62 0.05 43.35
CA THR A 71 -3.31 -0.60 43.45
C THR A 71 -2.73 -0.58 44.86
N GLY A 72 -3.17 0.37 45.69
CA GLY A 72 -2.63 0.63 47.02
C GLY A 72 -1.09 0.71 47.02
N ASP A 73 -0.46 0.27 48.10
CA ASP A 73 1.01 0.20 48.19
C ASP A 73 1.61 -1.00 47.42
N SER A 74 0.77 -1.98 47.08
CA SER A 74 1.19 -3.24 46.47
C SER A 74 1.47 -3.15 44.97
N GLY A 75 0.91 -2.15 44.30
CA GLY A 75 1.06 -1.97 42.86
C GLY A 75 0.16 -2.87 42.01
N SER A 76 -0.82 -3.56 42.58
CA SER A 76 -1.77 -4.38 41.82
C SER A 76 -3.17 -4.30 42.42
N ALA A 77 -4.19 -4.40 41.58
CA ALA A 77 -5.59 -4.31 41.95
C ALA A 77 -6.34 -5.58 41.54
N THR A 78 -7.08 -6.19 42.46
CA THR A 78 -7.99 -7.29 42.12
C THR A 78 -9.39 -6.75 41.88
N ILE A 79 -9.93 -7.00 40.69
CA ILE A 79 -11.21 -6.47 40.21
C ILE A 79 -12.18 -7.61 40.02
N THR A 80 -13.42 -7.41 40.46
CA THR A 80 -14.52 -8.36 40.22
C THR A 80 -15.36 -7.86 39.06
N ILE A 81 -15.42 -8.66 38.00
CA ILE A 81 -16.25 -8.42 36.82
C ILE A 81 -17.59 -9.14 37.03
N PRO A 82 -18.73 -8.42 36.97
CA PRO A 82 -20.04 -9.03 37.09
C PRO A 82 -20.28 -10.13 36.05
N ALA A 83 -20.97 -11.19 36.48
CA ALA A 83 -21.55 -12.19 35.60
C ALA A 83 -22.32 -11.55 34.42
N GLY A 84 -22.21 -12.17 33.24
CA GLY A 84 -22.88 -11.71 32.01
C GLY A 84 -22.18 -10.55 31.27
N SER A 85 -21.06 -10.02 31.78
CA SER A 85 -20.29 -9.00 31.07
C SER A 85 -19.66 -9.57 29.80
N THR A 86 -19.95 -8.98 28.65
CA THR A 86 -19.39 -9.38 27.34
C THR A 86 -18.33 -8.39 26.87
N GLY A 87 -17.15 -8.90 26.52
CA GLY A 87 -16.04 -8.09 25.98
C GLY A 87 -16.15 -7.85 24.47
N PRO A 88 -15.14 -7.21 23.85
CA PRO A 88 -13.83 -6.84 24.41
C PRO A 88 -13.85 -5.76 25.51
N PHE A 89 -12.80 -5.68 26.32
CA PHE A 89 -12.70 -4.78 27.48
C PHE A 89 -11.48 -3.87 27.41
N ILE A 90 -11.59 -2.66 27.98
CA ILE A 90 -10.47 -1.78 28.27
C ILE A 90 -10.24 -1.78 29.78
N VAL A 91 -9.03 -2.06 30.23
CA VAL A 91 -8.61 -1.82 31.60
C VAL A 91 -7.85 -0.50 31.62
N GLU A 92 -8.32 0.47 32.40
CA GLU A 92 -7.77 1.82 32.46
C GLU A 92 -7.25 2.15 33.86
N VAL A 93 -6.04 2.70 33.93
CA VAL A 93 -5.46 3.27 35.14
C VAL A 93 -5.91 4.71 35.28
N MET A 94 -6.41 5.04 36.47
CA MET A 94 -6.90 6.36 36.86
C MET A 94 -5.99 6.91 37.99
N PRO A 95 -4.93 7.65 37.67
CA PRO A 95 -4.05 8.20 38.69
C PRO A 95 -4.76 9.26 39.54
N THR A 96 -4.44 9.27 40.83
CA THR A 96 -4.92 10.23 41.82
C THR A 96 -3.82 11.22 42.19
N SER A 97 -4.10 12.22 43.03
CA SER A 97 -3.08 13.16 43.50
C SER A 97 -1.99 12.50 44.36
N GLU A 98 -2.26 11.31 44.90
CA GLU A 98 -1.34 10.53 45.73
C GLU A 98 -0.65 9.41 44.94
N SER A 99 -0.92 9.29 43.64
CA SER A 99 -0.32 8.27 42.81
C SER A 99 1.15 8.58 42.52
N GLU A 100 1.99 7.56 42.64
CA GLU A 100 3.41 7.60 42.31
C GLU A 100 3.80 6.35 41.52
N TYR A 101 4.84 6.45 40.71
CA TYR A 101 5.43 5.33 39.99
C TYR A 101 6.93 5.28 40.22
N PHE A 102 7.50 4.08 40.28
CA PHE A 102 8.95 3.91 40.41
C PHE A 102 9.63 4.01 39.03
N ASP A 103 10.24 5.15 38.71
CA ASP A 103 10.95 5.30 37.44
C ASP A 103 12.28 4.54 37.48
N GLU A 104 12.40 3.46 36.70
CA GLU A 104 13.57 2.58 36.74
C GLU A 104 14.85 3.22 36.20
N ALA A 105 14.75 4.25 35.36
CA ALA A 105 15.91 4.97 34.85
C ALA A 105 16.47 5.95 35.88
N LYS A 106 15.60 6.54 36.74
CA LYS A 106 16.03 7.37 37.88
C LYS A 106 16.30 6.58 39.15
N GLY A 107 15.69 5.40 39.29
CA GLY A 107 15.77 4.57 40.49
C GLY A 107 15.06 5.17 41.71
N THR A 108 13.98 5.93 41.49
CA THR A 108 13.20 6.58 42.56
C THR A 108 11.72 6.66 42.22
N PHE A 109 10.86 6.79 43.23
CA PHE A 109 9.47 7.16 43.02
C PHE A 109 9.34 8.59 42.52
N LEU A 110 8.52 8.78 41.49
CA LEU A 110 8.12 10.07 40.92
C LEU A 110 6.58 10.18 40.98
N PRO A 111 6.02 11.40 41.10
CA PRO A 111 4.57 11.59 41.03
C PRO A 111 4.02 11.11 39.68
N LEU A 112 2.90 10.39 39.68
CA LEU A 112 2.18 10.00 38.47
C LEU A 112 1.11 11.07 38.18
N PRO A 113 1.24 11.89 37.11
CA PRO A 113 0.26 12.93 36.81
C PRO A 113 -1.15 12.37 36.62
N THR A 114 -2.16 13.07 37.13
CA THR A 114 -3.57 12.66 37.09
C THR A 114 -4.17 12.58 35.69
N ASP A 115 -3.53 13.22 34.71
CA ASP A 115 -3.90 13.19 33.30
C ASP A 115 -3.16 12.09 32.50
N THR A 116 -2.31 11.30 33.16
CA THR A 116 -1.64 10.17 32.52
C THR A 116 -2.67 9.12 32.12
N LYS A 117 -2.64 8.73 30.84
CA LYS A 117 -3.43 7.62 30.31
C LYS A 117 -2.55 6.38 30.20
N LEU A 118 -3.01 5.30 30.82
CA LEU A 118 -2.37 3.98 30.73
C LEU A 118 -3.47 2.92 30.69
N ARG A 119 -3.58 2.21 29.56
CA ARG A 119 -4.65 1.26 29.30
C ARG A 119 -4.11 -0.07 28.78
N ALA A 120 -4.93 -1.10 28.87
CA ALA A 120 -4.76 -2.35 28.16
C ALA A 120 -6.11 -2.78 27.57
N VAL A 121 -6.11 -3.28 26.33
CA VAL A 121 -7.34 -3.79 25.69
C VAL A 121 -7.28 -5.30 25.60
N LEU A 122 -8.32 -5.93 26.13
CA LEU A 122 -8.47 -7.38 26.21
C LEU A 122 -9.52 -7.86 25.25
N SER A 123 -9.16 -8.81 24.40
CA SER A 123 -10.10 -9.54 23.54
C SER A 123 -11.08 -10.40 24.35
N ALA A 124 -10.61 -10.93 25.49
CA ALA A 124 -11.38 -11.69 26.46
C ALA A 124 -10.80 -11.51 27.87
N LEU A 125 -11.60 -11.75 28.91
CA LEU A 125 -11.12 -11.67 30.30
C LEU A 125 -9.99 -12.66 30.56
N GLN A 126 -8.99 -12.22 31.31
CA GLN A 126 -7.84 -13.01 31.74
C GLN A 126 -7.67 -12.90 33.25
N SER A 127 -7.13 -13.93 33.90
CA SER A 127 -6.93 -13.92 35.37
C SER A 127 -5.91 -12.87 35.83
N GLN A 128 -4.98 -12.48 34.95
CA GLN A 128 -3.97 -11.46 35.19
C GLN A 128 -3.82 -10.57 33.96
N VAL A 129 -3.61 -9.28 34.18
CA VAL A 129 -3.51 -8.28 33.12
C VAL A 129 -2.41 -7.28 33.47
N GLY A 130 -1.38 -7.18 32.64
CA GLY A 130 -0.42 -6.09 32.67
C GLY A 130 -0.98 -4.83 32.02
N VAL A 131 -0.80 -3.67 32.64
CA VAL A 131 -1.13 -2.37 32.02
C VAL A 131 0.14 -1.53 31.97
N THR A 132 0.77 -1.44 30.80
CA THR A 132 2.16 -0.98 30.64
C THR A 132 2.29 -0.03 29.45
N THR A 133 3.50 0.44 29.19
CA THR A 133 3.80 1.22 27.98
C THR A 133 3.37 0.51 26.70
N LEU A 134 3.61 -0.80 26.57
CA LEU A 134 3.28 -1.54 25.35
C LEU A 134 1.77 -1.71 25.17
N THR A 135 1.04 -1.96 26.26
CA THR A 135 -0.42 -2.11 26.18
C THR A 135 -1.11 -0.77 25.95
N GLU A 136 -0.55 0.35 26.42
CA GLU A 136 -1.10 1.68 26.12
C GLU A 136 -0.85 2.08 24.67
N ILE A 137 0.31 1.73 24.09
CA ILE A 137 0.54 1.89 22.65
C ILE A 137 -0.51 1.09 21.86
N ALA A 138 -0.68 -0.20 22.17
CA ALA A 138 -1.69 -1.03 21.53
C ALA A 138 -3.12 -0.49 21.73
N ALA A 139 -3.47 -0.04 22.94
CA ALA A 139 -4.76 0.56 23.24
C ALA A 139 -4.99 1.85 22.46
N ASN A 140 -3.96 2.66 22.27
CA ASN A 140 -4.04 3.89 21.50
C ASN A 140 -4.31 3.59 20.01
N SER A 141 -3.63 2.59 19.43
CA SER A 141 -3.90 2.14 18.06
C SER A 141 -5.31 1.56 17.90
N ILE A 142 -5.73 0.66 18.81
CA ILE A 142 -7.07 0.04 18.82
C ILE A 142 -8.18 1.09 18.88
N VAL A 143 -8.07 2.04 19.81
CA VAL A 143 -9.10 3.08 20.00
C VAL A 143 -9.10 4.07 18.83
N SER A 144 -7.93 4.47 18.32
CA SER A 144 -7.84 5.42 17.20
C SER A 144 -8.38 4.81 15.89
N ALA A 145 -8.21 3.51 15.70
CA ALA A 145 -8.75 2.77 14.56
C ALA A 145 -10.23 2.34 14.72
N ASN A 146 -10.89 2.71 15.83
CA ASN A 146 -12.27 2.30 16.15
C ASN A 146 -12.50 0.77 16.10
N VAL A 147 -11.50 0.00 16.52
CA VAL A 147 -11.60 -1.47 16.58
C VAL A 147 -12.60 -1.88 17.65
N THR A 148 -13.48 -2.83 17.34
CA THR A 148 -14.55 -3.28 18.25
C THR A 148 -14.61 -4.80 18.48
N ASP A 149 -13.97 -5.61 17.63
CA ASP A 149 -14.02 -7.07 17.72
C ASP A 149 -12.79 -7.67 18.43
N ALA A 150 -12.98 -8.85 19.03
CA ALA A 150 -11.96 -9.53 19.81
C ALA A 150 -10.74 -10.01 18.99
N SER A 151 -10.94 -10.33 17.71
CA SER A 151 -9.86 -10.88 16.86
C SER A 151 -8.89 -9.77 16.48
N SER A 152 -9.41 -8.62 16.05
CA SER A 152 -8.61 -7.43 15.74
C SER A 152 -7.86 -6.91 16.97
N VAL A 153 -8.47 -6.94 18.15
CA VAL A 153 -7.78 -6.61 19.42
C VAL A 153 -6.57 -7.53 19.65
N ASN A 154 -6.72 -8.84 19.43
CA ASN A 154 -5.60 -9.78 19.54
C ASN A 154 -4.51 -9.51 18.50
N ALA A 155 -4.89 -9.20 17.26
CA ALA A 155 -3.96 -8.92 16.17
C ALA A 155 -3.07 -7.70 16.48
N VAL A 156 -3.67 -6.59 16.93
CA VAL A 156 -2.90 -5.38 17.31
C VAL A 156 -1.99 -5.64 18.51
N ASN A 157 -2.50 -6.31 19.54
CA ASN A 157 -1.68 -6.69 20.70
C ASN A 157 -0.47 -7.55 20.30
N GLU A 158 -0.65 -8.48 19.36
CA GLU A 158 0.41 -9.33 18.85
C GLU A 158 1.41 -8.58 17.96
N GLN A 159 0.94 -7.62 17.15
CA GLN A 159 1.81 -6.76 16.33
C GLN A 159 2.76 -5.94 17.21
N ILE A 160 2.23 -5.27 18.23
CA ILE A 160 3.04 -4.49 19.18
C ILE A 160 4.00 -5.40 19.96
N ARG A 161 3.55 -6.60 20.36
CA ARG A 161 4.41 -7.60 21.00
C ARG A 161 5.60 -7.95 20.12
N LYS A 162 5.37 -8.34 18.87
CA LYS A 162 6.44 -8.73 17.95
C LYS A 162 7.40 -7.57 17.66
N ALA A 163 6.88 -6.35 17.52
CA ALA A 163 7.68 -5.17 17.21
C ALA A 163 8.60 -4.74 18.36
N LEU A 164 8.06 -4.65 19.58
CA LEU A 164 8.75 -4.00 20.70
C LEU A 164 9.21 -4.96 21.81
N ALA A 165 8.66 -6.17 21.86
CA ALA A 165 8.96 -7.15 22.90
C ALA A 165 8.82 -8.61 22.40
N PRO A 166 9.55 -9.02 21.35
CA PRO A 166 9.38 -10.33 20.73
C PRO A 166 9.70 -11.51 21.67
N ALA A 167 10.46 -11.27 22.75
CA ALA A 167 10.74 -12.24 23.80
C ALA A 167 9.56 -12.52 24.75
N LEU A 168 8.51 -11.68 24.72
CA LEU A 168 7.28 -11.90 25.47
C LEU A 168 6.34 -12.84 24.71
N GLN A 169 5.57 -13.65 25.44
CA GLN A 169 4.46 -14.43 24.91
C GLN A 169 3.20 -13.57 24.72
N SER A 170 3.03 -12.53 25.53
CA SER A 170 1.94 -11.58 25.42
C SER A 170 2.29 -10.27 26.11
N ILE A 171 1.92 -9.13 25.51
CA ILE A 171 1.99 -7.83 26.19
C ILE A 171 0.92 -7.67 27.28
N LEU A 172 -0.11 -8.52 27.32
CA LEU A 172 -1.12 -8.51 28.38
C LEU A 172 -0.67 -9.23 29.65
N GLN A 173 0.48 -9.92 29.63
CA GLN A 173 1.01 -10.56 30.83
C GLN A 173 1.42 -9.52 31.89
N ALA A 174 1.21 -9.84 33.17
CA ALA A 174 1.67 -8.98 34.25
C ALA A 174 3.23 -8.96 34.32
N PRO A 175 3.86 -7.78 34.28
CA PRO A 175 5.30 -7.66 34.50
C PRO A 175 5.64 -7.89 35.98
N GLN A 176 6.88 -8.29 36.25
CA GLN A 176 7.40 -8.25 37.61
C GLN A 176 7.58 -6.78 38.04
N LEU A 177 6.96 -6.39 39.14
CA LEU A 177 7.07 -5.00 39.62
C LEU A 177 8.47 -4.70 40.18
N ILE A 178 9.09 -3.63 39.68
CA ILE A 178 10.38 -3.13 40.13
C ILE A 178 10.18 -1.96 41.11
N SER A 179 11.01 -1.91 42.15
CA SER A 179 11.03 -0.87 43.18
C SER A 179 12.45 -0.61 43.70
N GLU A 180 12.60 0.32 44.64
CA GLU A 180 13.87 0.79 45.23
C GLU A 180 14.81 -0.30 45.79
N ASN A 181 14.32 -1.52 46.04
CA ASN A 181 15.09 -2.64 46.61
C ASN A 181 15.27 -3.83 45.64
N ALA A 182 15.14 -3.63 44.33
CA ALA A 182 15.12 -4.74 43.36
C ALA A 182 16.50 -5.38 43.06
N ALA A 183 17.62 -4.88 43.60
CA ALA A 183 18.95 -5.38 43.26
C ALA A 183 19.07 -6.90 43.50
N GLY A 184 19.28 -7.67 42.42
CA GLY A 184 19.33 -9.14 42.44
C GLY A 184 17.98 -9.87 42.53
N SER A 185 16.84 -9.20 42.27
CA SER A 185 15.50 -9.78 42.46
C SER A 185 14.70 -10.06 41.18
N VAL A 186 15.21 -9.73 39.99
CA VAL A 186 14.49 -9.97 38.73
C VAL A 186 14.60 -11.43 38.33
N ASN A 187 13.47 -12.09 38.09
CA ASN A 187 13.44 -13.49 37.67
C ASN A 187 13.80 -13.62 36.19
N ASN A 188 14.41 -14.74 35.79
CA ASN A 188 14.46 -15.11 34.37
C ASN A 188 13.18 -15.87 33.98
N ASP A 189 12.06 -15.15 33.99
CA ASP A 189 10.75 -15.60 33.52
C ASP A 189 10.08 -14.51 32.68
N GLN A 190 8.89 -14.77 32.13
CA GLN A 190 8.18 -13.80 31.29
C GLN A 190 7.87 -12.47 32.00
N GLY A 191 7.62 -12.50 33.31
CA GLY A 191 7.38 -11.28 34.09
C GLY A 191 8.66 -10.47 34.26
N GLY A 192 9.79 -11.12 34.51
CA GLY A 192 11.10 -10.48 34.61
C GLY A 192 11.64 -9.99 33.27
N ILE A 193 11.44 -10.73 32.17
CA ILE A 193 11.69 -10.25 30.80
C ILE A 193 10.94 -8.94 30.57
N TYR A 194 9.64 -8.93 30.89
CA TYR A 194 8.82 -7.75 30.67
C TYR A 194 9.32 -6.55 31.51
N ALA A 195 9.63 -6.79 32.78
CA ALA A 195 10.16 -5.75 33.67
C ALA A 195 11.45 -5.12 33.12
N VAL A 196 12.39 -5.94 32.62
CA VAL A 196 13.63 -5.44 32.00
C VAL A 196 13.35 -4.68 30.71
N THR A 197 12.44 -5.15 29.86
CA THR A 197 12.06 -4.43 28.64
C THR A 197 11.48 -3.05 28.97
N LEU A 198 10.58 -2.94 29.96
CA LEU A 198 10.00 -1.66 30.37
C LEU A 198 11.06 -0.72 30.97
N ALA A 199 11.94 -1.23 31.82
CA ALA A 199 13.03 -0.43 32.38
C ALA A 199 14.04 0.02 31.32
N ALA A 200 14.32 -0.83 30.32
CA ALA A 200 15.17 -0.48 29.19
C ALA A 200 14.55 0.63 28.34
N LEU A 201 13.24 0.56 28.08
CA LEU A 201 12.49 1.64 27.43
C LEU A 201 12.62 2.94 28.23
N ALA A 202 12.40 2.92 29.54
CA ALA A 202 12.57 4.10 30.39
C ALA A 202 13.99 4.68 30.30
N ASN A 203 15.03 3.84 30.21
CA ASN A 203 16.42 4.27 30.11
C ASN A 203 16.75 5.00 28.79
N LEU A 204 16.02 4.74 27.69
CA LEU A 204 16.13 5.54 26.47
C LEU A 204 15.82 7.03 26.75
N GLY A 205 14.89 7.30 27.67
CA GLY A 205 14.51 8.63 28.11
C GLY A 205 15.30 9.18 29.30
N SER A 206 16.43 8.57 29.69
CA SER A 206 17.16 8.88 30.94
C SER A 206 17.55 10.36 31.12
N THR A 207 17.66 11.10 30.01
CA THR A 207 17.95 12.54 29.97
C THR A 207 16.77 13.42 30.39
N GLN A 208 15.56 12.88 30.41
CA GLN A 208 14.33 13.59 30.77
C GLN A 208 14.13 13.63 32.29
N ASP A 209 13.25 14.53 32.75
CA ASP A 209 12.87 14.61 34.16
C ASP A 209 12.02 13.42 34.61
N ASN A 210 11.16 12.92 33.70
CA ASN A 210 10.29 11.76 33.89
C ASN A 210 10.52 10.73 32.77
N PRO A 211 11.65 9.99 32.78
CA PRO A 211 12.06 9.12 31.67
C PRO A 211 10.99 8.16 31.15
N ALA A 212 10.34 7.39 32.04
CA ALA A 212 9.38 6.37 31.62
C ALA A 212 8.13 7.01 30.97
N LEU A 213 7.62 8.09 31.54
CA LEU A 213 6.48 8.84 30.98
C LEU A 213 6.84 9.54 29.66
N ALA A 214 8.06 10.05 29.54
CA ALA A 214 8.52 10.71 28.33
C ALA A 214 8.59 9.73 27.16
N ILE A 215 9.16 8.54 27.39
CA ILE A 215 9.22 7.47 26.38
C ILE A 215 7.83 6.94 26.04
N LEU A 216 6.96 6.72 27.03
CA LEU A 216 5.56 6.36 26.80
C LEU A 216 4.89 7.36 25.85
N ASN A 217 5.02 8.67 26.11
CA ASN A 217 4.37 9.69 25.30
C ASN A 217 4.98 9.81 23.90
N SER A 218 6.30 9.68 23.75
CA SER A 218 6.95 9.69 22.44
C SER A 218 6.59 8.48 21.60
N LEU A 219 6.66 7.27 22.15
CA LEU A 219 6.27 6.06 21.41
C LEU A 219 4.79 6.06 21.06
N LYS A 220 3.92 6.50 21.97
CA LYS A 220 2.49 6.64 21.68
C LYS A 220 2.22 7.62 20.53
N ALA A 221 3.02 8.68 20.42
CA ALA A 221 2.91 9.64 19.32
C ALA A 221 3.43 9.06 18.00
N ASP A 222 4.56 8.36 18.03
CA ASP A 222 5.20 7.76 16.85
C ASP A 222 4.27 6.69 16.25
N PHE A 223 3.73 5.80 17.09
CA PHE A 223 2.79 4.77 16.66
C PHE A 223 1.39 5.28 16.26
N LEU A 224 1.14 6.59 16.14
CA LEU A 224 -0.16 7.09 15.65
C LEU A 224 -0.42 6.72 14.19
N ASP A 225 0.63 6.58 13.39
CA ASP A 225 0.57 6.11 12.00
C ASP A 225 1.01 4.65 11.84
N ASN A 226 1.09 3.92 12.96
CA ASN A 226 1.56 2.54 13.07
C ASN A 226 3.01 2.31 12.58
N GLN A 227 3.82 3.37 12.52
CA GLN A 227 5.24 3.27 12.24
C GLN A 227 6.06 3.66 13.48
N LEU A 228 7.34 3.29 13.46
CA LEU A 228 8.32 3.68 14.46
C LEU A 228 9.48 4.35 13.72
N ASP A 229 9.23 5.56 13.23
CA ASP A 229 10.13 6.28 12.34
C ASP A 229 10.51 7.67 12.89
N GLY A 230 10.07 7.98 14.11
CA GLY A 230 10.31 9.25 14.77
C GLY A 230 9.45 10.38 14.20
N LYS A 231 8.32 10.06 13.58
CA LYS A 231 7.40 11.01 12.97
C LYS A 231 5.98 10.85 13.49
N VAL A 232 5.11 11.77 13.06
CA VAL A 232 3.65 11.63 13.14
C VAL A 232 3.13 12.01 11.76
N GLY A 233 2.75 11.00 10.97
CA GLY A 233 2.63 11.16 9.53
C GLY A 233 3.97 11.63 8.95
N ASP A 234 3.95 12.67 8.11
CA ASP A 234 5.20 13.14 7.47
C ASP A 234 6.06 14.04 8.37
N LYS A 235 5.63 14.34 9.60
CA LYS A 235 6.29 15.33 10.46
C LYS A 235 7.21 14.68 11.48
N ALA A 236 8.51 14.83 11.29
CA ALA A 236 9.52 14.41 12.26
C ALA A 236 9.41 15.15 13.60
N PHE A 237 9.73 14.45 14.69
CA PHE A 237 9.85 15.06 16.01
C PHE A 237 10.97 16.11 16.04
N GLN A 238 10.66 17.30 16.56
CA GLN A 238 11.63 18.41 16.68
C GLN A 238 12.72 18.15 17.73
N ASN A 239 12.48 17.26 18.70
CA ASN A 239 13.43 16.83 19.72
C ASN A 239 13.15 15.35 20.07
N PRO A 240 13.58 14.40 19.23
CA PRO A 240 13.27 13.00 19.44
C PRO A 240 13.98 12.48 20.70
N ILE A 241 13.23 11.78 21.56
CA ILE A 241 13.75 11.23 22.83
C ILE A 241 14.60 9.98 22.59
N TYR A 242 14.30 9.24 21.52
CA TYR A 242 15.11 8.14 21.00
C TYR A 242 15.38 8.38 19.51
N ASN A 243 16.42 7.75 18.97
CA ASN A 243 16.66 7.75 17.54
C ASN A 243 15.92 6.56 16.91
N ALA A 244 15.00 6.82 15.98
CA ALA A 244 14.22 5.77 15.32
C ALA A 244 15.10 4.80 14.52
N ASP A 245 16.10 5.33 13.80
CA ASP A 245 17.02 4.53 12.97
C ASP A 245 17.83 3.51 13.79
N SER A 246 18.15 3.85 15.04
CA SER A 246 18.92 3.01 15.95
C SER A 246 18.08 2.44 17.10
N PHE A 247 16.76 2.62 17.10
CA PHE A 247 15.89 2.33 18.24
C PHE A 247 16.10 0.92 18.79
N ILE A 248 16.10 -0.09 17.92
CA ILE A 248 16.25 -1.50 18.32
C ILE A 248 17.64 -1.77 18.91
N SER A 249 18.69 -1.19 18.32
CA SER A 249 20.06 -1.33 18.83
C SER A 249 20.22 -0.64 20.18
N ASP A 250 19.62 0.54 20.35
CA ASP A 250 19.64 1.31 21.58
C ASP A 250 18.85 0.59 22.67
N LEU A 251 17.66 0.10 22.35
CA LEU A 251 16.82 -0.69 23.26
C LEU A 251 17.52 -1.98 23.70
N SER A 252 18.12 -2.74 22.78
CA SER A 252 18.90 -3.95 23.10
C SER A 252 20.10 -3.66 24.00
N THR A 253 20.76 -2.51 23.77
CA THR A 253 21.85 -2.03 24.61
C THR A 253 21.35 -1.70 26.02
N GLN A 254 20.20 -1.05 26.15
CA GLN A 254 19.60 -0.75 27.46
C GLN A 254 19.11 -2.01 28.18
N ILE A 255 18.52 -2.97 27.47
CA ILE A 255 18.14 -4.28 28.02
C ILE A 255 19.36 -4.97 28.63
N THR A 256 20.46 -5.03 27.88
CA THR A 256 21.72 -5.65 28.34
C THR A 256 22.28 -4.91 29.55
N THR A 257 22.30 -3.57 29.50
CA THR A 257 22.80 -2.73 30.59
C THR A 257 21.99 -2.93 31.87
N TYR A 258 20.67 -2.90 31.74
CA TYR A 258 19.76 -3.05 32.86
C TYR A 258 19.80 -4.46 33.43
N ALA A 259 19.68 -5.51 32.62
CA ALA A 259 19.76 -6.91 33.08
C ALA A 259 21.09 -7.22 33.82
N ASN A 260 22.21 -6.69 33.33
CA ASN A 260 23.51 -6.83 33.99
C ASN A 260 23.56 -6.16 35.36
N SER A 261 22.84 -5.05 35.56
CA SER A 261 22.77 -4.37 36.86
C SER A 261 22.11 -5.23 37.96
N PHE A 262 21.31 -6.24 37.58
CA PHE A 262 20.69 -7.20 38.50
C PHE A 262 21.44 -8.53 38.60
N GLY A 263 22.54 -8.72 37.86
CA GLY A 263 23.30 -9.97 37.86
C GLY A 263 22.59 -11.14 37.18
N VAL A 264 21.64 -10.86 36.27
CA VAL A 264 20.84 -11.88 35.57
C VAL A 264 21.33 -11.99 34.11
N SER A 265 22.59 -12.41 33.92
CA SER A 265 23.23 -12.44 32.60
C SER A 265 22.53 -13.34 31.57
N ASP A 266 21.88 -14.40 32.03
CA ASP A 266 21.16 -15.36 31.18
C ASP A 266 19.94 -14.69 30.54
N LEU A 267 19.27 -13.79 31.26
CA LEU A 267 18.13 -13.00 30.77
C LEU A 267 18.53 -12.06 29.63
N ALA A 268 19.70 -11.44 29.70
CA ALA A 268 20.22 -10.61 28.62
C ALA A 268 20.49 -11.44 27.35
N SER A 269 20.98 -12.68 27.51
CA SER A 269 21.21 -13.59 26.39
C SER A 269 19.90 -14.06 25.75
N ASP A 270 18.90 -14.43 26.56
CA ASP A 270 17.60 -14.89 26.08
C ASP A 270 16.89 -13.78 25.28
N ILE A 271 16.92 -12.54 25.80
CA ILE A 271 16.30 -11.40 25.12
C ILE A 271 17.05 -11.05 23.83
N ASN A 272 18.38 -10.91 23.86
CA ASN A 272 19.17 -10.54 22.67
C ASN A 272 19.13 -11.62 21.57
N SER A 273 18.93 -12.90 21.91
CA SER A 273 18.74 -13.95 20.92
C SER A 273 17.39 -13.87 20.17
N THR A 274 16.43 -13.13 20.72
CA THR A 274 15.08 -12.97 20.16
C THR A 274 14.90 -11.64 19.42
N PHE A 275 15.68 -10.60 19.76
CA PHE A 275 15.72 -9.34 19.01
C PHE A 275 16.57 -9.49 17.74
N LEU A 276 16.09 -10.24 16.75
CA LEU A 276 16.68 -10.25 15.42
C LEU A 276 16.15 -9.06 14.63
N LEU A 277 17.03 -8.10 14.33
CA LEU A 277 16.72 -6.85 13.63
C LEU A 277 15.94 -7.07 12.32
N ASN A 278 16.24 -8.18 11.62
CA ASN A 278 15.57 -8.54 10.38
C ASN A 278 14.15 -9.06 10.61
N GLU A 279 13.86 -9.78 11.69
CA GLU A 279 12.52 -10.33 11.96
C GLU A 279 11.56 -9.26 12.50
N ILE A 280 12.09 -8.24 13.19
CA ILE A 280 11.30 -7.09 13.67
C ILE A 280 10.96 -6.13 12.54
N LYS A 281 11.93 -5.84 11.65
CA LYS A 281 11.65 -5.11 10.39
C LYS A 281 10.66 -5.87 9.53
N LYS A 282 10.86 -7.17 9.31
CA LYS A 282 9.90 -8.07 8.66
C LYS A 282 8.53 -8.13 9.31
N THR A 283 8.38 -7.91 10.62
CA THR A 283 7.06 -7.85 11.26
C THR A 283 6.36 -6.52 11.00
N LEU A 284 7.13 -5.42 11.00
CA LEU A 284 6.63 -4.07 10.69
C LEU A 284 6.39 -3.86 9.18
N GLU A 285 7.10 -4.62 8.35
CA GLU A 285 7.04 -4.66 6.86
C GLU A 285 6.25 -5.90 6.36
N GLY A 286 5.64 -6.67 7.27
CA GLY A 286 5.28 -8.09 7.11
C GLY A 286 4.05 -8.45 6.31
N LEU A 287 3.85 -7.82 5.15
CA LEU A 287 2.97 -8.36 4.11
C LEU A 287 3.72 -9.38 3.23
N GLU A 288 5.03 -9.21 3.03
CA GLU A 288 5.85 -10.11 2.21
C GLU A 288 5.98 -11.54 2.79
N GLU A 289 6.07 -11.72 4.11
CA GLU A 289 6.18 -13.05 4.72
C GLU A 289 4.84 -13.81 4.81
N ILE A 290 3.71 -13.10 4.82
CA ILE A 290 2.38 -13.71 4.68
C ILE A 290 2.22 -14.27 3.25
N LEU A 291 2.79 -13.59 2.26
CA LEU A 291 2.85 -14.04 0.87
C LEU A 291 3.82 -15.21 0.68
N ASP A 292 4.98 -15.20 1.34
CA ASP A 292 5.99 -16.29 1.32
C ASP A 292 5.54 -17.55 2.09
N GLY A 293 4.61 -17.40 3.05
CA GLY A 293 4.04 -18.50 3.83
C GLY A 293 2.89 -19.24 3.14
N LEU A 294 2.38 -18.72 2.03
CA LEU A 294 1.44 -19.44 1.17
C LEU A 294 2.22 -20.52 0.40
N ASN A 295 1.85 -21.79 0.58
CA ASN A 295 2.40 -22.87 -0.24
C ASN A 295 1.84 -22.76 -1.67
N LEU A 296 2.46 -21.92 -2.49
CA LEU A 296 2.06 -21.69 -3.88
C LEU A 296 2.19 -22.95 -4.74
N ASP A 297 2.97 -23.93 -4.30
CA ASP A 297 3.14 -25.23 -4.97
C ASP A 297 1.86 -26.11 -4.92
N ASP A 298 0.91 -25.81 -4.03
CA ASP A 298 -0.38 -26.51 -3.93
C ASP A 298 -1.51 -25.80 -4.72
N LEU A 299 -1.20 -24.71 -5.45
CA LEU A 299 -2.17 -24.04 -6.33
C LEU A 299 -2.49 -24.91 -7.54
N ASN A 300 -3.50 -25.78 -7.41
CA ASN A 300 -4.01 -26.58 -8.53
C ASN A 300 -5.11 -25.81 -9.28
N PHE A 301 -4.72 -25.19 -10.39
CA PHE A 301 -5.64 -24.62 -11.37
C PHE A 301 -6.08 -25.69 -12.36
N ASP A 302 -7.25 -26.30 -12.10
CA ASP A 302 -7.88 -27.28 -12.99
C ASP A 302 -8.82 -26.56 -13.96
N PHE A 303 -8.25 -25.75 -14.85
CA PHE A 303 -9.01 -25.15 -15.96
C PHE A 303 -9.44 -26.27 -16.90
N ILE A 304 -10.73 -26.37 -17.22
CA ILE A 304 -11.18 -27.26 -18.30
C ILE A 304 -10.53 -26.72 -19.59
N PRO A 305 -9.70 -27.52 -20.29
CA PRO A 305 -8.92 -27.05 -21.43
C PRO A 305 -9.81 -27.01 -22.67
N ASP A 306 -10.70 -26.02 -22.72
CA ASP A 306 -11.40 -25.61 -23.95
C ASP A 306 -10.99 -24.18 -24.36
N GLY A 307 -9.95 -23.61 -23.72
CA GLY A 307 -9.35 -22.32 -24.06
C GLY A 307 -8.06 -22.52 -24.85
N PHE A 308 -7.97 -21.86 -26.01
CA PHE A 308 -6.84 -21.86 -26.95
C PHE A 308 -5.99 -23.15 -26.92
N LEU A 309 -6.64 -24.29 -27.13
CA LEU A 309 -5.93 -25.40 -27.76
C LEU A 309 -5.81 -25.03 -29.23
N PRO A 310 -4.67 -25.33 -29.90
CA PRO A 310 -4.62 -25.23 -31.34
C PRO A 310 -5.82 -25.99 -31.89
N ASP A 311 -6.56 -25.38 -32.83
CA ASP A 311 -7.56 -26.09 -33.61
C ASP A 311 -6.85 -27.31 -34.22
N ASP A 312 -7.06 -28.49 -33.63
CA ASP A 312 -6.99 -29.74 -34.39
C ASP A 312 -8.20 -29.70 -35.33
N ASP A 313 -8.07 -28.85 -36.36
CA ASP A 313 -8.82 -28.90 -37.61
C ASP A 313 -8.34 -30.15 -38.40
N ASP A 314 -8.27 -31.30 -37.74
CA ASP A 314 -8.07 -32.62 -38.35
C ASP A 314 -9.44 -33.20 -38.70
N ASP A 315 -10.14 -32.48 -39.57
CA ASP A 315 -11.20 -33.05 -40.40
C ASP A 315 -10.62 -33.59 -41.73
N ASP A 316 -9.32 -33.90 -41.76
CA ASP A 316 -8.69 -34.68 -42.82
C ASP A 316 -8.30 -36.07 -42.31
N ASN A 317 -9.26 -36.97 -42.48
CA ASN A 317 -9.06 -38.40 -42.63
C ASN A 317 -7.87 -38.72 -43.55
N ASP A 318 -6.71 -39.05 -42.98
CA ASP A 318 -5.85 -40.13 -43.47
C ASP A 318 -4.89 -40.62 -42.38
N GLY A 319 -4.87 -41.94 -42.21
CA GLY A 319 -4.11 -42.60 -41.16
C GLY A 319 -2.61 -42.63 -41.38
N ASP A 320 -1.94 -42.99 -40.28
CA ASP A 320 -0.53 -43.33 -40.16
C ASP A 320 0.45 -42.14 -40.20
N ASP A 321 0.65 -41.49 -39.05
CA ASP A 321 1.97 -41.45 -38.39
C ASP A 321 1.82 -40.91 -36.96
N GLN A 322 1.84 -41.85 -36.00
CA GLN A 322 2.25 -41.51 -34.64
C GLN A 322 3.75 -41.28 -34.68
N ASP A 323 4.18 -40.09 -34.29
CA ASP A 323 5.49 -39.73 -33.71
C ASP A 323 5.99 -38.36 -34.22
N ASP A 324 5.24 -37.29 -33.94
CA ASP A 324 5.85 -35.96 -33.81
C ASP A 324 5.15 -35.15 -32.72
N GLN A 325 5.28 -35.60 -31.47
CA GLN A 325 5.21 -34.67 -30.35
C GLN A 325 6.50 -33.84 -30.37
N GLY A 326 6.51 -32.85 -31.26
CA GLY A 326 7.44 -31.75 -31.25
C GLY A 326 7.28 -31.02 -29.91
N ASN A 327 8.14 -31.38 -28.96
CA ASN A 327 8.40 -30.62 -27.74
C ASN A 327 8.93 -29.24 -28.15
N ASP A 328 8.03 -28.33 -28.50
CA ASP A 328 8.29 -26.91 -28.39
C ASP A 328 8.45 -26.64 -26.89
N GLY A 329 9.51 -25.91 -26.54
CA GLY A 329 9.91 -25.69 -25.15
C GLY A 329 9.09 -24.61 -24.46
N SER A 330 7.86 -24.35 -24.86
CA SER A 330 7.06 -23.28 -24.30
C SER A 330 6.05 -23.81 -23.27
N THR A 331 6.34 -23.55 -22.00
CA THR A 331 5.46 -23.90 -20.89
C THR A 331 4.51 -22.74 -20.68
N SER A 332 3.20 -23.00 -20.67
CA SER A 332 2.21 -21.98 -20.31
C SER A 332 2.48 -21.43 -18.90
N THR A 333 2.21 -20.15 -18.66
CA THR A 333 2.43 -19.50 -17.37
C THR A 333 1.23 -18.70 -16.91
N LEU A 334 1.04 -18.62 -15.59
CA LEU A 334 0.15 -17.66 -14.94
C LEU A 334 1.01 -16.72 -14.10
N THR A 335 0.92 -15.43 -14.37
CA THR A 335 1.55 -14.38 -13.56
C THR A 335 0.48 -13.60 -12.79
N ILE A 336 0.68 -13.41 -11.49
CA ILE A 336 -0.21 -12.64 -10.61
C ILE A 336 0.56 -11.43 -10.08
N THR A 337 0.01 -10.23 -10.27
CA THR A 337 0.54 -8.95 -9.79
C THR A 337 -0.58 -8.13 -9.16
N GLY A 338 -0.27 -6.99 -8.54
CA GLY A 338 -1.26 -6.04 -8.05
C GLY A 338 -0.95 -5.55 -6.65
N THR A 339 -1.97 -5.13 -5.91
CA THR A 339 -1.79 -4.57 -4.58
C THR A 339 -2.67 -5.28 -3.54
N THR A 340 -2.24 -5.20 -2.28
CA THR A 340 -3.08 -5.55 -1.14
C THR A 340 -3.17 -4.38 -0.19
N THR A 341 -4.37 -4.05 0.24
CA THR A 341 -4.67 -3.03 1.23
C THR A 341 -5.09 -3.69 2.53
N THR A 342 -4.30 -3.52 3.57
CA THR A 342 -4.59 -4.04 4.91
C THR A 342 -4.68 -2.87 5.88
N ALA A 343 -5.81 -2.75 6.59
CA ALA A 343 -6.03 -1.67 7.56
C ALA A 343 -5.76 -0.25 7.00
N GLY A 344 -6.04 -0.03 5.70
CA GLY A 344 -5.86 1.25 5.01
C GLY A 344 -4.48 1.50 4.40
N ILE A 345 -3.54 0.56 4.51
CA ILE A 345 -2.20 0.63 3.91
C ILE A 345 -2.15 -0.28 2.69
N THR A 346 -1.85 0.29 1.52
CA THR A 346 -1.70 -0.44 0.24
C THR A 346 -0.25 -0.78 -0.04
N THR A 347 0.04 -2.06 -0.30
CA THR A 347 1.36 -2.57 -0.67
C THR A 347 1.31 -3.27 -2.02
N GLU A 348 2.31 -3.01 -2.85
CA GLU A 348 2.54 -3.72 -4.11
C GLU A 348 2.95 -5.17 -3.84
N LEU A 349 2.39 -6.09 -4.63
CA LEU A 349 2.63 -7.52 -4.56
C LEU A 349 3.74 -7.86 -5.56
N PRO A 350 4.87 -8.45 -5.13
CA PRO A 350 5.88 -8.95 -6.05
C PRO A 350 5.26 -9.93 -7.04
N ALA A 351 5.67 -9.88 -8.31
CA ALA A 351 5.09 -10.72 -9.35
C ALA A 351 5.27 -12.22 -9.02
N ILE A 352 4.16 -12.92 -8.88
CA ILE A 352 4.13 -14.37 -8.65
C ILE A 352 3.96 -15.05 -10.01
N THR A 353 4.85 -15.98 -10.37
CA THR A 353 4.76 -16.74 -11.63
C THR A 353 4.57 -18.23 -11.35
N VAL A 354 3.53 -18.82 -11.91
CA VAL A 354 3.22 -20.25 -11.84
C VAL A 354 3.33 -20.85 -13.23
N ASN A 355 4.13 -21.90 -13.38
CA ASN A 355 4.33 -22.58 -14.67
C ASN A 355 3.32 -23.72 -14.87
N ASN A 356 3.06 -24.05 -16.13
CA ASN A 356 2.13 -25.09 -16.59
C ASN A 356 0.67 -24.85 -16.17
N VAL A 357 0.26 -23.58 -16.10
CA VAL A 357 -1.14 -23.21 -15.91
C VAL A 357 -1.72 -22.86 -17.28
N PRO A 358 -2.64 -23.67 -17.84
CA PRO A 358 -3.24 -23.38 -19.15
C PRO A 358 -4.12 -22.13 -19.09
N ALA A 359 -4.19 -21.39 -20.19
CA ALA A 359 -5.05 -20.22 -20.29
C ALA A 359 -6.53 -20.65 -20.32
N PRO A 360 -7.40 -20.00 -19.54
CA PRO A 360 -8.83 -20.30 -19.56
C PRO A 360 -9.49 -19.81 -20.86
N ASN A 361 -10.64 -20.39 -21.22
CA ASN A 361 -11.47 -19.86 -22.31
C ASN A 361 -12.07 -18.49 -21.88
N PRO A 362 -11.75 -17.38 -22.58
CA PRO A 362 -12.22 -16.06 -22.22
C PRO A 362 -13.73 -15.86 -22.38
N GLU A 363 -14.43 -16.75 -23.10
CA GLU A 363 -15.89 -16.73 -23.22
C GLU A 363 -16.61 -17.29 -21.98
N ASP A 364 -15.92 -18.04 -21.11
CA ASP A 364 -16.48 -18.63 -19.89
C ASP A 364 -16.02 -17.90 -18.62
N LEU A 365 -16.22 -16.58 -18.59
CA LEU A 365 -15.84 -15.70 -17.48
C LEU A 365 -16.41 -16.16 -16.12
N ASN A 366 -17.61 -16.74 -16.13
CA ASN A 366 -18.24 -17.24 -14.90
C ASN A 366 -17.47 -18.45 -14.33
N ALA A 367 -16.94 -19.33 -15.17
CA ALA A 367 -16.12 -20.45 -14.71
C ALA A 367 -14.78 -19.95 -14.15
N ILE A 368 -14.15 -18.96 -14.79
CA ILE A 368 -12.89 -18.36 -14.34
C ILE A 368 -13.07 -17.71 -12.96
N GLU A 369 -14.09 -16.85 -12.81
CA GLU A 369 -14.41 -16.19 -11.55
C GLU A 369 -14.64 -17.22 -10.42
N GLN A 370 -15.45 -18.26 -10.70
CA GLN A 370 -15.76 -19.30 -9.70
C GLN A 370 -14.54 -20.13 -9.32
N GLN A 371 -13.62 -20.41 -10.25
CA GLN A 371 -12.41 -21.17 -9.96
C GLN A 371 -11.43 -20.37 -9.09
N ILE A 372 -11.20 -19.09 -9.42
CA ILE A 372 -10.35 -18.21 -8.61
C ILE A 372 -10.94 -18.09 -7.19
N LYS A 373 -12.25 -17.86 -7.10
CA LYS A 373 -12.94 -17.80 -5.81
C LYS A 373 -12.81 -19.10 -5.02
N THR A 374 -13.10 -20.24 -5.65
CA THR A 374 -13.05 -21.56 -5.01
C THR A 374 -11.64 -21.89 -4.50
N GLN A 375 -10.60 -21.49 -5.23
CA GLN A 375 -9.22 -21.71 -4.81
C GLN A 375 -8.83 -20.86 -3.61
N VAL A 376 -9.15 -19.57 -3.60
CA VAL A 376 -8.91 -18.72 -2.43
C VAL A 376 -9.69 -19.28 -1.23
N GLU A 377 -10.93 -19.71 -1.44
CA GLU A 377 -11.76 -20.32 -0.38
C GLU A 377 -11.25 -21.69 0.08
N SER A 378 -10.58 -22.45 -0.79
CA SER A 378 -9.98 -23.75 -0.43
C SER A 378 -8.85 -23.65 0.59
N GLN A 379 -8.27 -22.44 0.76
CA GLN A 379 -7.27 -22.12 1.77
C GLN A 379 -7.89 -21.78 3.14
N GLY A 380 -9.22 -21.93 3.28
CA GLY A 380 -9.95 -21.61 4.51
C GLY A 380 -10.25 -20.12 4.68
N ILE A 381 -10.12 -19.33 3.62
CA ILE A 381 -10.34 -17.89 3.59
C ILE A 381 -11.74 -17.61 3.02
N THR A 382 -12.59 -16.87 3.73
CA THR A 382 -13.90 -16.49 3.15
C THR A 382 -13.76 -15.20 2.34
N VAL A 383 -14.04 -15.29 1.04
CA VAL A 383 -14.00 -14.15 0.13
C VAL A 383 -15.32 -13.38 0.18
N THR A 384 -15.22 -12.06 0.22
CA THR A 384 -16.33 -11.09 0.23
C THR A 384 -16.03 -9.97 -0.79
N ASN A 385 -17.07 -9.33 -1.33
CA ASN A 385 -16.92 -8.24 -2.32
C ASN A 385 -16.01 -8.61 -3.51
N LEU A 386 -16.17 -9.84 -4.03
CA LEU A 386 -15.47 -10.26 -5.24
C LEU A 386 -16.02 -9.46 -6.43
N GLU A 387 -15.14 -8.72 -7.09
CA GLU A 387 -15.34 -8.08 -8.38
C GLU A 387 -14.36 -8.73 -9.36
N PHE A 388 -14.87 -9.17 -10.50
CA PHE A 388 -14.11 -9.86 -11.52
C PHE A 388 -14.40 -9.22 -12.88
N ASN A 389 -13.35 -8.84 -13.59
CA ASN A 389 -13.47 -8.23 -14.91
C ASN A 389 -12.43 -8.83 -15.86
N LEU A 390 -12.86 -9.21 -17.06
CA LEU A 390 -11.94 -9.49 -18.17
C LEU A 390 -11.26 -8.17 -18.55
N VAL A 391 -9.93 -8.14 -18.53
CA VAL A 391 -9.12 -6.98 -18.93
C VAL A 391 -8.72 -7.12 -20.40
N SER A 392 -8.21 -8.30 -20.79
CA SER A 392 -7.91 -8.62 -22.18
C SER A 392 -7.92 -10.12 -22.44
N ALA A 393 -8.16 -10.52 -23.68
CA ALA A 393 -8.04 -11.90 -24.13
C ALA A 393 -7.58 -11.91 -25.58
N SER A 394 -6.43 -12.52 -25.84
CA SER A 394 -5.87 -12.76 -27.16
C SER A 394 -5.33 -14.20 -27.25
N SER A 395 -4.87 -14.59 -28.44
CA SER A 395 -4.16 -15.84 -28.67
C SER A 395 -2.85 -15.95 -27.86
N GLU A 396 -2.28 -14.84 -27.41
CA GLU A 396 -1.03 -14.80 -26.65
C GLU A 396 -1.22 -14.67 -25.14
N LYS A 397 -2.30 -14.02 -24.67
CA LYS A 397 -2.54 -13.81 -23.24
C LYS A 397 -4.03 -13.69 -22.91
N VAL A 398 -4.40 -14.17 -21.72
CA VAL A 398 -5.66 -13.80 -21.07
C VAL A 398 -5.32 -13.03 -19.80
N VAL A 399 -5.93 -11.86 -19.61
CA VAL A 399 -5.71 -11.00 -18.44
C VAL A 399 -7.05 -10.69 -17.79
N VAL A 400 -7.15 -10.90 -16.48
CA VAL A 400 -8.35 -10.57 -15.70
C VAL A 400 -7.96 -9.80 -14.46
N SER A 401 -8.77 -8.81 -14.12
CA SER A 401 -8.69 -8.08 -12.86
C SER A 401 -9.60 -8.76 -11.86
N VAL A 402 -9.05 -9.06 -10.69
CA VAL A 402 -9.75 -9.69 -9.59
C VAL A 402 -9.56 -8.84 -8.36
N LYS A 403 -10.64 -8.24 -7.90
CA LYS A 403 -10.67 -7.52 -6.64
C LYS A 403 -11.50 -8.30 -5.65
N TYR A 404 -11.00 -8.47 -4.44
CA TYR A 404 -11.77 -9.11 -3.40
C TYR A 404 -11.31 -8.68 -2.02
N SER A 405 -12.22 -8.80 -1.06
CA SER A 405 -11.91 -8.60 0.34
C SER A 405 -12.01 -9.90 1.09
N PHE A 406 -11.13 -10.12 2.04
CA PHE A 406 -11.26 -11.22 2.98
C PHE A 406 -10.81 -10.77 4.35
N SER A 407 -11.39 -11.39 5.38
CA SER A 407 -11.03 -11.08 6.75
C SER A 407 -10.23 -12.23 7.33
N THR A 408 -8.99 -11.96 7.70
CA THR A 408 -8.19 -12.88 8.52
C THR A 408 -8.03 -12.27 9.90
N SER A 409 -8.36 -13.03 10.94
CA SER A 409 -8.22 -12.56 12.33
C SER A 409 -8.87 -11.19 12.62
N GLY A 410 -9.98 -10.87 11.95
CA GLY A 410 -10.73 -9.60 12.14
C GLY A 410 -10.25 -8.42 11.30
N VAL A 411 -9.10 -8.53 10.63
CA VAL A 411 -8.57 -7.50 9.74
C VAL A 411 -9.07 -7.74 8.32
N THR A 412 -9.76 -6.75 7.74
CA THR A 412 -10.14 -6.78 6.33
C THR A 412 -8.93 -6.45 5.48
N VAL A 413 -8.55 -7.41 4.66
CA VAL A 413 -7.59 -7.25 3.57
C VAL A 413 -8.40 -7.09 2.30
N THR A 414 -8.10 -6.06 1.52
CA THR A 414 -8.61 -5.90 0.16
C THR A 414 -7.47 -6.18 -0.80
N ALA A 415 -7.65 -7.13 -1.70
CA ALA A 415 -6.72 -7.43 -2.77
C ALA A 415 -7.25 -6.82 -4.07
N ASP A 416 -6.39 -6.16 -4.83
CA ASP A 416 -6.65 -5.66 -6.17
C ASP A 416 -5.58 -6.25 -7.09
N LEU A 417 -5.89 -7.41 -7.69
CA LEU A 417 -4.94 -8.28 -8.36
C LEU A 417 -5.21 -8.35 -9.86
N THR A 418 -4.15 -8.61 -10.61
CA THR A 418 -4.18 -8.91 -12.05
C THR A 418 -3.62 -10.31 -12.27
N TYR A 419 -4.41 -11.17 -12.90
CA TYR A 419 -4.01 -12.52 -13.29
C TYR A 419 -3.78 -12.53 -14.79
N THR A 420 -2.59 -12.97 -15.23
CA THR A 420 -2.15 -13.00 -16.62
C THR A 420 -1.76 -14.41 -17.00
N TRP A 421 -2.56 -15.10 -17.81
CA TRP A 421 -2.20 -16.38 -18.42
C TRP A 421 -1.48 -16.14 -19.74
N SER A 422 -0.39 -16.86 -19.98
CA SER A 422 0.33 -16.93 -21.26
C SER A 422 0.35 -18.40 -21.72
N PRO A 423 -0.23 -18.76 -22.88
CA PRO A 423 -0.35 -20.16 -23.33
C PRO A 423 0.98 -20.87 -23.62
N GLY A 424 2.09 -20.13 -23.67
CA GLY A 424 3.42 -20.64 -24.01
C GLY A 424 3.70 -20.52 -25.52
N TYR A 425 2.71 -20.77 -26.37
CA TYR A 425 2.89 -20.74 -27.82
C TYR A 425 2.85 -19.30 -28.36
N THR A 426 3.81 -18.94 -29.21
CA THR A 426 3.73 -17.73 -30.05
C THR A 426 3.05 -18.12 -31.35
N ASP A 427 1.82 -17.66 -31.56
CA ASP A 427 1.17 -17.80 -32.85
C ASP A 427 1.88 -16.89 -33.85
N SER A 428 2.82 -17.48 -34.60
CA SER A 428 3.59 -16.72 -35.59
C SER A 428 2.79 -16.40 -36.85
N ASP A 429 1.51 -16.81 -36.95
CA ASP A 429 0.74 -16.71 -38.18
C ASP A 429 -0.69 -16.12 -38.05
N SER A 430 -1.16 -15.65 -36.89
CA SER A 430 -2.42 -14.87 -36.85
C SER A 430 -2.23 -13.40 -37.21
N SER A 431 -2.46 -13.12 -38.48
CA SER A 431 -2.67 -11.77 -39.00
C SER A 431 -4.08 -11.22 -38.72
N ASP A 432 -4.72 -11.65 -37.64
CA ASP A 432 -6.05 -11.18 -37.26
C ASP A 432 -5.91 -10.17 -36.12
N ASP A 433 -5.74 -8.91 -36.55
CA ASP A 433 -6.16 -7.70 -35.83
C ASP A 433 -7.51 -7.96 -35.14
N ASP A 434 -7.54 -7.94 -33.81
CA ASP A 434 -8.62 -7.41 -32.96
C ASP A 434 -8.51 -8.03 -31.55
N SER A 435 -7.75 -7.40 -30.63
CA SER A 435 -8.02 -7.37 -29.15
C SER A 435 -6.82 -7.02 -28.23
N SER A 436 -5.63 -6.67 -28.73
CA SER A 436 -4.44 -6.46 -27.87
C SER A 436 -4.07 -5.01 -27.53
N ASP A 437 -4.89 -4.00 -27.85
CA ASP A 437 -4.47 -2.58 -27.77
C ASP A 437 -4.88 -1.81 -26.48
N ASP A 438 -5.69 -2.38 -25.58
CA ASP A 438 -6.33 -1.61 -24.48
C ASP A 438 -5.68 -1.76 -23.08
N MET A 439 -4.36 -1.95 -22.98
CA MET A 439 -3.66 -1.99 -21.67
C MET A 439 -2.85 -0.71 -21.40
N LEU A 440 -2.87 -0.23 -20.15
CA LEU A 440 -2.00 0.87 -19.74
C LEU A 440 -0.53 0.43 -19.67
N PRO A 441 0.41 1.28 -20.12
CA PRO A 441 1.83 1.02 -20.04
C PRO A 441 2.31 1.17 -18.59
N ASP A 442 3.45 0.58 -18.25
CA ASP A 442 4.08 0.67 -16.92
C ASP A 442 4.33 2.13 -16.49
N ALA A 443 4.57 3.02 -17.47
CA ALA A 443 4.62 4.46 -17.29
C ALA A 443 3.40 5.06 -16.57
N LEU A 444 2.22 4.46 -16.73
CA LEU A 444 0.96 4.96 -16.19
C LEU A 444 0.37 4.00 -15.14
N SER A 445 0.47 2.69 -15.34
CA SER A 445 -0.15 1.67 -14.48
C SER A 445 0.26 1.84 -13.00
N SER A 446 -0.74 2.01 -12.13
CA SER A 446 -0.57 2.25 -10.68
C SER A 446 0.28 3.49 -10.33
N LYS A 447 0.29 4.53 -11.18
CA LYS A 447 1.05 5.76 -10.94
C LYS A 447 0.16 6.95 -10.57
N VAL A 448 0.77 7.89 -9.84
CA VAL A 448 0.14 9.16 -9.41
C VAL A 448 1.02 10.33 -9.84
N PHE A 449 0.42 11.33 -10.46
CA PHE A 449 1.10 12.53 -10.96
C PHE A 449 0.41 13.80 -10.48
N THR A 450 1.17 14.76 -9.95
CA THR A 450 0.65 16.11 -9.67
C THR A 450 1.12 17.05 -10.76
N LEU A 451 0.20 17.53 -11.59
CA LEU A 451 0.47 18.34 -12.76
C LEU A 451 -0.06 19.77 -12.59
N THR A 452 0.47 20.70 -13.36
CA THR A 452 0.01 22.10 -13.40
C THR A 452 -0.69 22.39 -14.72
N PHE A 453 -1.87 22.99 -14.66
CA PHE A 453 -2.63 23.37 -15.86
C PHE A 453 -2.04 24.61 -16.55
N LYS A 454 -1.94 24.56 -17.88
CA LYS A 454 -1.38 25.60 -18.73
C LYS A 454 -2.22 25.83 -19.99
N LEU A 455 -2.10 27.05 -20.53
CA LEU A 455 -2.75 27.49 -21.79
C LEU A 455 -4.27 27.39 -21.72
N SER A 456 -4.86 27.91 -20.63
CA SER A 456 -6.31 27.86 -20.40
C SER A 456 -7.06 28.66 -21.47
N GLU A 457 -7.85 27.97 -22.28
CA GLU A 457 -8.71 28.55 -23.30
C GLU A 457 -10.15 28.72 -22.80
N SER A 458 -10.92 29.55 -23.51
CA SER A 458 -12.32 29.79 -23.17
C SER A 458 -13.13 28.50 -23.25
N GLY A 459 -13.68 28.07 -22.10
CA GLY A 459 -14.46 26.84 -21.98
C GLY A 459 -13.79 25.78 -21.09
N SER A 460 -12.53 25.96 -20.69
CA SER A 460 -11.90 25.12 -19.67
C SER A 460 -12.52 25.33 -18.28
N SER A 461 -12.68 24.24 -17.52
CA SER A 461 -13.00 24.30 -16.09
C SER A 461 -11.78 24.59 -15.21
N TYR A 462 -10.58 24.61 -15.79
CA TYR A 462 -9.31 24.77 -15.08
C TYR A 462 -8.68 26.13 -15.37
N THR A 463 -8.04 26.71 -14.36
CA THR A 463 -7.33 28.00 -14.48
C THR A 463 -5.84 27.80 -14.69
N ASP A 464 -5.18 28.70 -15.44
CA ASP A 464 -3.73 28.65 -15.63
C ASP A 464 -2.99 28.67 -14.29
N GLY A 465 -2.06 27.72 -14.10
CA GLY A 465 -1.33 27.52 -12.86
C GLY A 465 -2.03 26.66 -11.79
N GLN A 466 -3.25 26.15 -12.05
CA GLN A 466 -3.94 25.24 -11.13
C GLN A 466 -3.20 23.90 -11.03
N LYS A 467 -3.02 23.40 -9.81
CA LYS A 467 -2.50 22.04 -9.55
C LYS A 467 -3.64 21.03 -9.58
N VAL A 468 -3.40 19.89 -10.20
CA VAL A 468 -4.35 18.78 -10.33
C VAL A 468 -3.59 17.48 -10.17
N ARG A 469 -4.14 16.53 -9.41
CA ARG A 469 -3.54 15.19 -9.23
C ARG A 469 -4.29 14.17 -10.07
N PHE A 470 -3.55 13.42 -10.88
CA PHE A 470 -4.03 12.31 -11.70
C PHE A 470 -3.54 11.00 -11.11
N THR A 471 -4.43 10.05 -10.89
CA THR A 471 -4.13 8.68 -10.45
C THR A 471 -4.61 7.71 -11.50
N PHE A 472 -3.68 6.92 -12.04
CA PHE A 472 -3.96 5.87 -13.01
C PHE A 472 -3.93 4.52 -12.29
N SER A 473 -5.06 3.80 -12.25
CA SER A 473 -5.08 2.46 -11.69
C SER A 473 -4.47 1.44 -12.66
N SER A 474 -4.00 0.32 -12.13
CA SER A 474 -3.63 -0.85 -12.94
C SER A 474 -4.78 -1.39 -13.80
N SER A 475 -6.02 -1.10 -13.43
CA SER A 475 -7.24 -1.47 -14.16
C SER A 475 -7.65 -0.52 -15.28
N GLY A 476 -6.85 0.51 -15.58
CA GLY A 476 -7.18 1.46 -16.66
C GLY A 476 -8.11 2.60 -16.26
N LYS A 477 -8.44 2.74 -14.97
CA LYS A 477 -9.28 3.85 -14.49
C LYS A 477 -8.43 5.08 -14.20
N LEU A 478 -9.01 6.24 -14.48
CA LEU A 478 -8.42 7.53 -14.13
C LEU A 478 -9.21 8.19 -13.01
N PHE A 479 -8.51 8.57 -11.96
CA PHE A 479 -9.03 9.43 -10.89
C PHE A 479 -8.36 10.80 -10.96
N ILE A 480 -9.14 11.86 -10.82
CA ILE A 480 -8.64 13.23 -10.86
C ILE A 480 -9.10 13.98 -9.61
N ASP A 481 -8.13 14.45 -8.83
CA ASP A 481 -8.32 15.39 -7.73
C ASP A 481 -7.98 16.80 -8.24
N VAL A 482 -9.01 17.64 -8.34
CA VAL A 482 -8.92 18.98 -8.95
C VAL A 482 -8.43 20.06 -7.98
N ASP A 483 -8.35 19.75 -6.68
CA ASP A 483 -7.82 20.61 -5.62
C ASP A 483 -7.05 19.77 -4.57
N PRO A 484 -5.87 19.23 -4.94
CA PRO A 484 -5.16 18.29 -4.08
C PRO A 484 -4.72 18.87 -2.73
N ASP A 485 -4.65 20.19 -2.61
CA ASP A 485 -4.32 20.88 -1.37
C ASP A 485 -5.51 20.90 -0.37
N ALA A 486 -6.74 20.65 -0.83
CA ALA A 486 -7.95 20.61 0.00
C ALA A 486 -8.16 19.26 0.73
N SER A 487 -7.46 18.19 0.31
CA SER A 487 -7.49 16.86 0.95
C SER A 487 -8.91 16.27 1.11
N ASN A 488 -9.76 16.49 0.11
CA ASN A 488 -11.17 16.07 0.08
C ASN A 488 -11.43 14.84 -0.80
N GLY A 489 -10.38 14.21 -1.33
CA GLY A 489 -10.46 13.02 -2.18
C GLY A 489 -10.58 13.37 -3.67
N ASP A 490 -10.70 12.37 -4.53
CA ASP A 490 -10.79 12.59 -5.98
C ASP A 490 -12.21 13.00 -6.39
N GLU A 491 -12.35 14.07 -7.17
CA GLU A 491 -13.66 14.57 -7.62
C GLU A 491 -14.17 13.90 -8.90
N ILE A 492 -13.27 13.38 -9.74
CA ILE A 492 -13.62 12.79 -11.03
C ILE A 492 -13.07 11.36 -11.09
N THR A 493 -13.89 10.44 -11.60
CA THR A 493 -13.51 9.07 -11.90
C THR A 493 -13.97 8.73 -13.31
N ILE A 494 -13.06 8.21 -14.13
CA ILE A 494 -13.32 7.77 -15.49
C ILE A 494 -12.92 6.30 -15.57
N ASP A 495 -13.88 5.45 -15.96
CA ASP A 495 -13.76 4.00 -15.82
C ASP A 495 -12.97 3.31 -16.93
N SER A 496 -12.71 3.99 -18.05
CA SER A 496 -12.02 3.42 -19.22
C SER A 496 -11.33 4.49 -20.06
N PHE A 497 -10.44 4.03 -20.94
CA PHE A 497 -9.79 4.84 -21.97
C PHE A 497 -9.90 4.15 -23.33
N ASP A 498 -9.70 4.94 -24.39
CA ASP A 498 -9.46 4.47 -25.75
C ASP A 498 -8.01 4.79 -26.12
N LYS A 499 -7.26 3.83 -26.66
CA LYS A 499 -5.88 4.08 -27.12
C LYS A 499 -5.87 4.47 -28.59
N GLU A 500 -5.14 5.54 -28.93
CA GLU A 500 -4.90 5.95 -30.32
C GLU A 500 -3.38 6.20 -30.51
N GLY A 501 -2.66 5.23 -31.09
CA GLY A 501 -1.20 5.33 -31.21
C GLY A 501 -0.50 5.23 -29.85
N ASP A 502 0.32 6.24 -29.52
CA ASP A 502 1.04 6.33 -28.23
C ASP A 502 0.26 7.12 -27.15
N GLU A 503 -1.04 7.34 -27.38
CA GLU A 503 -1.89 8.20 -26.56
C GLU A 503 -3.10 7.47 -25.97
N TYR A 504 -3.46 7.85 -24.74
CA TYR A 504 -4.54 7.23 -23.96
C TYR A 504 -5.63 8.26 -23.68
N ASN A 505 -6.80 8.05 -24.29
CA ASN A 505 -7.90 9.00 -24.29
C ASN A 505 -8.97 8.64 -23.26
N TYR A 506 -9.18 9.49 -22.26
CA TYR A 506 -10.22 9.32 -21.23
C TYR A 506 -11.38 10.29 -21.48
N SER A 507 -12.60 9.78 -21.56
CA SER A 507 -13.80 10.59 -21.82
C SER A 507 -14.61 10.86 -20.56
N ASP A 508 -14.64 12.12 -20.13
CA ASP A 508 -15.52 12.60 -19.06
C ASP A 508 -16.79 13.23 -19.65
N GLN A 509 -17.75 12.36 -19.99
CA GLN A 509 -19.04 12.81 -20.51
C GLN A 509 -19.84 13.66 -19.52
N ALA A 510 -19.61 13.51 -18.21
CA ALA A 510 -20.35 14.24 -17.20
C ALA A 510 -19.98 15.72 -17.18
N ASN A 511 -18.69 16.03 -17.33
CA ASN A 511 -18.19 17.41 -17.36
C ASN A 511 -17.94 17.95 -18.78
N GLY A 512 -18.05 17.10 -19.81
CA GLY A 512 -17.96 17.51 -21.21
C GLY A 512 -16.53 17.54 -21.76
N PHE A 513 -15.61 16.80 -21.14
CA PHE A 513 -14.19 16.84 -21.44
C PHE A 513 -13.63 15.50 -21.93
N ARG A 514 -12.49 15.57 -22.61
CA ARG A 514 -11.64 14.43 -22.95
C ARG A 514 -10.21 14.74 -22.55
N TYR A 515 -9.57 13.82 -21.85
CA TYR A 515 -8.16 13.91 -21.44
C TYR A 515 -7.35 12.98 -22.33
N SER A 516 -6.47 13.51 -23.18
CA SER A 516 -5.52 12.69 -23.95
C SER A 516 -4.18 12.67 -23.24
N VAL A 517 -3.72 11.49 -22.85
CA VAL A 517 -2.48 11.29 -22.09
C VAL A 517 -1.38 10.85 -23.05
N ALA A 518 -0.32 11.66 -23.16
CA ALA A 518 0.80 11.36 -24.03
C ALA A 518 1.90 10.59 -23.27
N VAL A 519 2.22 9.39 -23.75
CA VAL A 519 3.31 8.56 -23.23
C VAL A 519 4.37 8.42 -24.31
N LEU A 520 5.63 8.75 -23.99
CA LEU A 520 6.76 8.59 -24.90
C LEU A 520 7.96 8.05 -24.12
N ASN A 521 8.62 7.04 -24.66
CA ASN A 521 9.74 6.33 -24.03
C ASN A 521 9.43 5.84 -22.60
N ASP A 522 8.22 5.29 -22.41
CA ASP A 522 7.76 4.74 -21.12
C ASP A 522 7.74 5.78 -19.97
N LYS A 523 7.41 7.03 -20.31
CA LYS A 523 7.17 8.12 -19.34
C LYS A 523 5.95 8.93 -19.72
N LEU A 524 5.24 9.45 -18.71
CA LEU A 524 4.24 10.50 -18.87
C LEU A 524 4.94 11.79 -19.32
N HIS A 525 4.40 12.47 -20.33
CA HIS A 525 4.87 13.80 -20.74
C HIS A 525 3.85 14.88 -20.42
N GLU A 526 2.63 14.73 -20.92
CA GLU A 526 1.55 15.69 -20.70
C GLU A 526 0.17 15.04 -20.77
N VAL A 527 -0.83 15.79 -20.31
CA VAL A 527 -2.24 15.46 -20.51
C VAL A 527 -2.94 16.63 -21.18
N ASN A 528 -3.40 16.44 -22.42
CA ASN A 528 -4.14 17.45 -23.17
C ASN A 528 -5.63 17.40 -22.83
N LEU A 529 -6.23 18.56 -22.57
CA LEU A 529 -7.65 18.70 -22.28
C LEU A 529 -8.41 19.16 -23.51
N PHE A 530 -9.38 18.38 -23.95
CA PHE A 530 -10.26 18.71 -25.08
C PHE A 530 -11.71 18.84 -24.63
N ALA A 531 -12.49 19.62 -25.37
CA ALA A 531 -13.94 19.47 -25.33
C ALA A 531 -14.35 18.17 -26.06
N ILE A 532 -15.43 17.50 -25.63
CA ILE A 532 -15.94 16.27 -26.29
C ILE A 532 -16.31 16.49 -27.78
N GLY A 533 -16.56 17.74 -28.20
CA GLY A 533 -16.78 18.10 -29.60
C GLY A 533 -15.51 18.41 -30.41
N GLY A 534 -14.33 18.20 -29.83
CA GLY A 534 -13.05 18.64 -30.36
C GLY A 534 -12.70 20.09 -29.96
N GLY A 535 -11.41 20.43 -30.08
CA GLY A 535 -10.86 21.71 -29.66
C GLY A 535 -10.10 21.60 -28.34
N LEU A 536 -8.83 21.98 -28.37
CA LEU A 536 -7.94 22.01 -27.21
C LEU A 536 -8.37 23.14 -26.26
N LEU A 537 -8.56 22.82 -24.99
CA LEU A 537 -8.97 23.75 -23.93
C LEU A 537 -7.80 24.14 -23.00
N GLY A 538 -6.70 23.41 -23.10
CA GLY A 538 -5.48 23.60 -22.33
C GLY A 538 -4.84 22.26 -22.04
N GLN A 539 -3.87 22.23 -21.12
CA GLN A 539 -3.07 21.04 -20.90
C GLN A 539 -2.46 20.99 -19.50
N PHE A 540 -2.15 19.79 -19.03
CA PHE A 540 -1.48 19.54 -17.77
C PHE A 540 -0.05 19.08 -18.02
N VAL A 541 0.90 19.76 -17.39
CA VAL A 541 2.33 19.47 -17.53
C VAL A 541 2.98 19.31 -16.16
N GLU A 542 4.06 18.54 -16.08
CA GLU A 542 4.86 18.47 -14.87
C GLU A 542 5.46 19.84 -14.54
N GLN A 543 5.56 20.15 -13.24
CA GLN A 543 6.23 21.37 -12.81
C GLN A 543 7.74 21.20 -13.01
N ALA A 544 8.34 22.05 -13.84
CA ALA A 544 9.79 22.03 -14.08
C ALA A 544 10.56 22.12 -12.75
N SER A 545 11.42 21.12 -12.50
CA SER A 545 12.41 21.12 -11.42
C SER A 545 13.66 21.90 -11.86
N ASP A 546 14.47 22.41 -10.93
CA ASP A 546 15.61 23.32 -11.20
C ASP A 546 16.50 22.84 -12.38
N GLY A 547 16.26 23.40 -13.58
CA GLY A 547 17.04 23.18 -14.80
C GLY A 547 16.57 22.07 -15.76
N GLU A 548 15.49 21.32 -15.46
CA GLU A 548 14.91 20.34 -16.38
C GLU A 548 13.88 20.98 -17.32
N ILE A 549 13.87 20.56 -18.59
CA ILE A 549 12.91 20.98 -19.61
C ILE A 549 11.95 19.80 -19.86
N PRO A 550 10.70 19.85 -19.37
CA PRO A 550 9.71 18.82 -19.65
C PRO A 550 9.52 18.60 -21.16
N SER A 551 9.31 17.35 -21.56
CA SER A 551 9.05 16.94 -22.95
C SER A 551 10.17 17.27 -23.94
N LEU A 552 11.41 17.51 -23.48
CA LEU A 552 12.58 17.77 -24.34
C LEU A 552 12.80 16.68 -25.38
N GLU A 553 12.50 15.42 -25.02
CA GLU A 553 12.63 14.26 -25.88
C GLU A 553 11.75 14.33 -27.14
N ALA A 554 10.55 14.92 -27.05
CA ALA A 554 9.68 15.10 -28.22
C ALA A 554 10.31 16.03 -29.27
N LEU A 555 11.09 17.02 -28.83
CA LEU A 555 11.82 17.93 -29.70
C LEU A 555 13.14 17.32 -30.20
N THR A 556 13.92 16.66 -29.34
CA THR A 556 15.22 16.10 -29.71
C THR A 556 15.10 14.84 -30.57
N ALA A 557 13.98 14.12 -30.51
CA ALA A 557 13.65 13.08 -31.50
C ALA A 557 13.60 13.63 -32.94
N LEU A 558 13.32 14.94 -33.10
CA LEU A 558 13.30 15.66 -34.37
C LEU A 558 14.62 16.42 -34.63
N ALA A 559 15.69 16.14 -33.88
CA ALA A 559 16.99 16.79 -34.08
C ALA A 559 17.52 16.52 -35.49
N GLY A 560 18.06 17.56 -36.13
CA GLY A 560 18.52 17.49 -37.50
C GLY A 560 18.68 18.84 -38.17
N THR A 561 19.20 18.81 -39.39
CA THR A 561 19.34 19.99 -40.26
C THR A 561 18.36 19.86 -41.42
N TYR A 562 17.40 20.77 -41.48
CA TYR A 562 16.30 20.78 -42.43
C TYR A 562 16.54 21.81 -43.52
N VAL A 563 16.53 21.39 -44.78
CA VAL A 563 16.67 22.30 -45.94
C VAL A 563 15.31 22.94 -46.23
N VAL A 564 15.26 24.26 -46.30
CA VAL A 564 14.02 25.02 -46.57
C VAL A 564 13.78 25.10 -48.08
N THR A 565 12.58 24.74 -48.53
CA THR A 565 12.22 24.66 -49.97
C THR A 565 11.34 25.83 -50.46
N GLY A 566 11.26 26.94 -49.72
CA GLY A 566 10.42 28.12 -50.03
C GLY A 566 11.12 29.47 -49.83
N ASP A 567 10.46 30.54 -50.26
CA ASP A 567 10.92 31.94 -50.09
C ASP A 567 10.60 32.48 -48.68
N GLY A 568 11.33 33.49 -48.21
CA GLY A 568 11.07 34.14 -46.91
C GLY A 568 11.95 33.65 -45.75
N HIS A 569 12.88 32.74 -46.02
CA HIS A 569 13.88 32.25 -45.09
C HIS A 569 15.29 32.63 -45.57
N SER A 570 16.03 33.40 -44.78
CA SER A 570 17.30 34.00 -45.24
C SER A 570 18.46 33.00 -45.31
N ARG A 571 18.44 31.97 -44.47
CA ARG A 571 19.54 31.01 -44.31
C ARG A 571 19.42 29.76 -45.18
N GLY A 572 18.20 29.46 -45.62
CA GLY A 572 17.89 28.22 -46.36
C GLY A 572 17.92 26.92 -45.54
N THR A 573 18.22 26.96 -44.24
CA THR A 573 18.21 25.78 -43.35
C THR A 573 17.72 26.11 -41.95
N VAL A 574 16.91 25.23 -41.36
CA VAL A 574 16.58 25.23 -39.92
C VAL A 574 17.35 24.11 -39.23
N ILE A 575 17.88 24.34 -38.03
CA ILE A 575 18.61 23.32 -37.25
C ILE A 575 17.91 23.11 -35.91
N ILE A 576 17.62 21.85 -35.58
CA ILE A 576 17.21 21.40 -34.25
C ILE A 576 18.39 20.63 -33.66
N GLY A 577 18.93 21.12 -32.54
CA GLY A 577 20.05 20.52 -31.83
C GLY A 577 19.62 19.31 -31.00
N GLN A 578 20.58 18.42 -30.72
CA GLN A 578 20.39 17.27 -29.84
C GLN A 578 20.12 17.67 -28.37
N ASP A 579 20.41 18.92 -28.02
CA ASP A 579 20.11 19.53 -26.74
C ASP A 579 18.76 20.29 -26.73
N GLY A 580 18.04 20.30 -27.85
CA GLY A 580 16.79 21.03 -28.05
C GLY A 580 16.95 22.49 -28.48
N ALA A 581 18.18 23.00 -28.65
CA ALA A 581 18.37 24.33 -29.21
C ALA A 581 17.77 24.41 -30.63
N VAL A 582 17.07 25.49 -30.96
CA VAL A 582 16.48 25.67 -32.29
C VAL A 582 17.06 26.92 -32.94
N ASP A 583 17.72 26.72 -34.07
CA ASP A 583 18.23 27.78 -34.93
C ASP A 583 17.35 27.87 -36.16
N PHE A 584 16.32 28.71 -36.07
CA PHE A 584 15.27 28.84 -37.08
C PHE A 584 15.79 29.61 -38.30
N ASP A 585 16.02 30.92 -38.18
CA ASP A 585 16.53 31.77 -39.27
C ASP A 585 17.51 32.83 -38.74
N SER A 586 18.14 33.63 -39.58
CA SER A 586 19.09 34.67 -39.15
C SER A 586 18.44 35.62 -38.13
N GLY A 587 18.97 35.62 -36.90
CA GLY A 587 18.44 36.44 -35.80
C GLY A 587 17.26 35.81 -35.02
N VAL A 588 16.85 34.59 -35.39
CA VAL A 588 15.86 33.78 -34.66
C VAL A 588 16.51 32.46 -34.28
N SER A 589 17.18 32.45 -33.14
CA SER A 589 17.85 31.28 -32.57
C SER A 589 17.67 31.29 -31.06
N TYR A 590 17.31 30.13 -30.52
CA TYR A 590 17.06 29.93 -29.10
C TYR A 590 17.92 28.79 -28.58
N ALA A 591 18.58 29.02 -27.45
CA ALA A 591 19.27 27.96 -26.72
C ALA A 591 18.25 27.07 -26.01
N ALA A 592 18.66 25.86 -25.62
CA ALA A 592 17.84 24.98 -24.80
C ALA A 592 17.37 25.67 -23.51
N SER A 593 18.23 26.49 -22.89
CA SER A 593 17.90 27.25 -21.69
C SER A 593 16.83 28.33 -21.87
N ASP A 594 16.52 28.69 -23.12
CA ASP A 594 15.48 29.68 -23.42
C ASP A 594 14.09 29.03 -23.54
N ILE A 595 14.02 27.70 -23.54
CA ILE A 595 12.76 26.95 -23.64
C ILE A 595 11.98 27.12 -22.34
N VAL A 596 10.76 27.61 -22.47
CA VAL A 596 9.81 27.73 -21.36
C VAL A 596 8.93 26.48 -21.28
N ALA A 597 8.51 25.93 -22.42
CA ALA A 597 7.73 24.70 -22.49
C ALA A 597 7.84 24.04 -23.87
N ILE A 598 7.67 22.72 -23.89
CA ILE A 598 7.50 21.92 -25.10
C ILE A 598 6.18 21.16 -24.97
N PHE A 599 5.39 21.17 -26.03
CA PHE A 599 4.07 20.54 -26.09
C PHE A 599 4.03 19.53 -27.23
N ASP A 600 3.62 18.30 -26.93
CA ASP A 600 3.48 17.21 -27.89
C ASP A 600 2.03 17.15 -28.38
N ARG A 601 1.79 17.76 -29.54
CA ARG A 601 0.46 17.90 -30.13
C ARG A 601 0.31 16.99 -31.34
N LYS A 602 0.86 15.78 -31.25
CA LYS A 602 0.65 14.74 -32.27
C LYS A 602 -0.81 14.26 -32.29
N ASP A 603 -1.51 14.35 -31.16
CA ASP A 603 -2.94 14.09 -30.96
C ASP A 603 -3.88 14.97 -31.79
N ILE A 604 -3.43 16.14 -32.23
CA ILE A 604 -4.25 17.05 -33.03
C ILE A 604 -4.31 16.51 -34.46
N THR A 605 -5.31 15.67 -34.72
CA THR A 605 -5.49 14.91 -35.97
C THR A 605 -5.43 15.76 -37.24
N GLU A 606 -5.89 17.01 -37.18
CA GLU A 606 -5.88 17.94 -38.31
C GLU A 606 -4.50 18.60 -38.54
N GLU A 607 -3.67 18.70 -37.50
CA GLU A 607 -2.39 19.42 -37.52
C GLU A 607 -1.37 18.88 -36.48
N PRO A 608 -0.93 17.61 -36.62
CA PRO A 608 -0.01 16.99 -35.68
C PRO A 608 1.30 17.76 -35.64
N ARG A 609 1.78 18.12 -34.45
CA ARG A 609 2.98 18.95 -34.29
C ARG A 609 3.66 18.79 -32.94
N VAL A 610 4.92 19.19 -32.88
CA VAL A 610 5.59 19.57 -31.62
C VAL A 610 5.64 21.10 -31.55
N GLN A 611 5.25 21.69 -30.43
CA GLN A 611 5.31 23.15 -30.22
C GLN A 611 6.29 23.50 -29.11
N VAL A 612 7.22 24.42 -29.41
CA VAL A 612 8.21 24.94 -28.46
C VAL A 612 7.87 26.39 -28.17
N ASN A 613 7.66 26.69 -26.89
CA ASN A 613 7.40 28.05 -26.42
C ASN A 613 8.65 28.60 -25.71
N TYR A 614 9.00 29.84 -26.07
CA TYR A 614 10.10 30.62 -25.46
C TYR A 614 9.55 31.82 -24.68
N GLY A 615 8.26 32.09 -24.78
CA GLY A 615 7.53 33.06 -23.95
C GLY A 615 6.74 32.37 -22.84
N SER A 616 6.45 33.13 -21.77
CA SER A 616 5.64 32.68 -20.63
C SER A 616 4.12 32.70 -20.90
N ASP A 617 3.70 33.26 -22.03
CA ASP A 617 2.31 33.40 -22.46
C ASP A 617 2.16 33.04 -23.94
N ASP A 618 0.91 32.99 -24.42
CA ASP A 618 0.56 32.66 -25.80
C ASP A 618 0.95 33.75 -26.81
N ASP A 619 1.35 34.94 -26.32
CA ASP A 619 1.72 36.07 -27.15
C ASP A 619 3.23 36.17 -27.40
N GLY A 620 4.02 35.40 -26.67
CA GLY A 620 5.46 35.31 -26.78
C GLY A 620 5.96 34.49 -27.97
N PRO A 621 7.30 34.39 -28.12
CA PRO A 621 7.92 33.64 -29.19
C PRO A 621 7.65 32.13 -29.07
N SER A 622 7.28 31.51 -30.18
CA SER A 622 7.05 30.06 -30.28
C SER A 622 7.42 29.52 -31.66
N ILE A 623 7.82 28.25 -31.70
CA ILE A 623 8.09 27.50 -32.93
C ILE A 623 7.20 26.26 -32.94
N ARG A 624 6.42 26.07 -34.00
CA ARG A 624 5.58 24.90 -34.25
C ARG A 624 6.19 24.06 -35.35
N ILE A 625 6.43 22.79 -35.08
CA ILE A 625 7.05 21.82 -35.98
C ILE A 625 5.96 20.84 -36.39
N PHE A 626 5.37 21.04 -37.56
CA PHE A 626 4.28 20.21 -38.05
C PHE A 626 4.82 18.93 -38.68
N LEU A 627 4.16 17.84 -38.38
CA LEU A 627 4.54 16.50 -38.76
C LEU A 627 3.63 15.99 -39.90
N ASN A 628 4.11 15.02 -40.65
CA ASN A 628 3.25 14.24 -41.53
C ASN A 628 2.44 13.23 -40.70
N THR A 629 1.56 12.49 -41.39
CA THR A 629 0.71 11.44 -40.78
C THR A 629 1.51 10.30 -40.16
N ASP A 630 2.80 10.16 -40.48
CA ASP A 630 3.70 9.18 -39.85
C ASP A 630 4.22 9.63 -38.48
N LEU A 631 3.93 10.86 -38.05
CA LEU A 631 4.37 11.49 -36.79
C LEU A 631 5.90 11.54 -36.57
N GLN A 632 6.69 11.18 -37.58
CA GLN A 632 8.14 11.04 -37.51
C GLN A 632 8.86 11.94 -38.51
N THR A 633 8.17 12.39 -39.55
CA THR A 633 8.76 13.26 -40.57
C THR A 633 8.22 14.68 -40.48
N VAL A 634 9.14 15.65 -40.43
CA VAL A 634 8.79 17.06 -40.42
C VAL A 634 8.31 17.49 -41.80
N LYS A 635 7.12 18.10 -41.83
CA LYS A 635 6.48 18.65 -43.03
C LYS A 635 6.80 20.13 -43.22
N MET A 636 6.69 20.90 -42.15
CA MET A 636 6.86 22.35 -42.16
C MET A 636 7.10 22.86 -40.74
N MET A 637 7.69 24.06 -40.63
CA MET A 637 7.88 24.72 -39.35
C MET A 637 7.34 26.15 -39.41
N ARG A 638 6.80 26.64 -38.30
CA ARG A 638 6.28 28.01 -38.19
C ARG A 638 6.83 28.68 -36.94
N TYR A 639 7.47 29.83 -37.11
CA TYR A 639 7.84 30.73 -36.02
C TYR A 639 6.78 31.82 -35.86
N THR A 640 6.32 32.05 -34.63
CA THR A 640 5.33 33.08 -34.28
C THR A 640 5.80 33.90 -33.09
N HIS A 641 5.56 35.21 -33.14
CA HIS A 641 5.69 36.12 -32.00
C HIS A 641 4.56 37.15 -32.11
N ASN A 642 3.44 36.88 -31.45
CA ASN A 642 2.20 37.64 -31.64
C ASN A 642 2.35 39.09 -31.16
N THR A 643 3.08 39.31 -30.07
CA THR A 643 3.40 40.66 -29.56
C THR A 643 4.07 41.54 -30.62
N GLU A 644 4.90 40.96 -31.48
CA GLU A 644 5.61 41.67 -32.55
C GLU A 644 4.92 41.54 -33.92
N ASN A 645 3.76 40.87 -33.99
CA ASN A 645 3.04 40.53 -35.23
C ASN A 645 3.92 39.77 -36.24
N ILE A 646 4.79 38.88 -35.76
CA ILE A 646 5.65 38.05 -36.62
C ILE A 646 5.02 36.68 -36.77
N SER A 647 4.90 36.21 -38.02
CA SER A 647 4.55 34.83 -38.36
C SER A 647 5.31 34.44 -39.62
N VAL A 648 6.25 33.52 -39.48
CA VAL A 648 7.08 33.01 -40.59
C VAL A 648 6.85 31.52 -40.70
N GLU A 649 6.53 31.05 -41.90
CA GLU A 649 6.26 29.65 -42.19
C GLU A 649 7.23 29.14 -43.25
N VAL A 650 7.81 27.97 -43.02
CA VAL A 650 8.76 27.34 -43.94
C VAL A 650 8.38 25.88 -44.19
N THR A 651 8.39 25.48 -45.46
CA THR A 651 8.38 24.07 -45.86
C THR A 651 9.80 23.55 -45.89
N VAL A 652 9.99 22.31 -45.44
CA VAL A 652 11.31 21.67 -45.38
C VAL A 652 11.36 20.40 -46.20
N GLU A 653 12.54 20.03 -46.70
CA GLU A 653 12.78 18.69 -47.24
C GLU A 653 12.58 17.66 -46.12
N SER A 654 11.77 16.64 -46.37
CA SER A 654 11.44 15.62 -45.37
C SER A 654 12.67 14.77 -45.04
N ILE A 655 13.00 14.71 -43.75
CA ILE A 655 14.06 13.87 -43.19
C ILE A 655 13.38 13.03 -42.11
N SER A 656 13.61 11.71 -42.09
CA SER A 656 13.21 10.85 -40.97
C SER A 656 14.17 11.13 -39.80
N GLY A 657 13.63 11.50 -38.63
CA GLY A 657 14.42 11.64 -37.40
C GLY A 657 15.23 10.37 -37.15
N GLY A 658 16.56 10.48 -37.22
CA GLY A 658 17.48 9.34 -37.11
C GLY A 658 18.40 9.56 -35.93
N GLY A 659 18.08 8.91 -34.81
CA GLY A 659 18.93 8.85 -33.64
C GLY A 659 20.29 8.22 -33.94
N ASN A 660 21.30 8.71 -33.24
CA ASN A 660 22.55 8.02 -32.98
C ASN A 660 22.93 8.28 -31.52
#